data_AF-A0A1G7XP68-F1
#
_entry.id   AF-A0A1G7XP68-F1
#
_cell.length_a   1.000
_cell.length_b   1.000
_cell.length_c   1.000
_cell.angle_alpha   90.00
_cell.angle_beta   90.00
_cell.angle_gamma   90.00
#
_symmetry.space_group_name_H-M   'P 1'
#
loop_
_entity.id
_entity.type
_entity.pdbx_description
1 polymer ?
#
loop_
_entity_poly.entity_id
_entity_poly.type
_entity_poly.pdbx_seq_one_letter_code
_entity_poly.pdbx_strand_id
1 'polypeptide(L)'
;MALFVTNDEPMQSASTKRFSVSFPSVYEQHIMTVAESIMAEHRKDDKCISYVSVSLEELNYYDYYNGDDLLARFRESCLEERGPVEVIADKTLPVAGLMADIRTAQSPDGHFYYFGLVTINSEYGCIITCDCDLASREFYEPLFDEIWQSLQYFDAAADRGQNNKNITSSTTSSGENATPLLTPSGGQEFWQIGNHFFTLNGQCQSYISDGDLYVKIEAQAPDSIDLDQNDIINSGKVYLQFYFRGIYNAGVPTGKFHFERERNGTYLTYVWKGGFQYSQYLTAEVSLEDGWLLVNGHFNQYPVKLAVKLSVENLAWENYRFLSAEEVSTATPDIVRQLWFTDTHPGVLEDAIRPLTQLKALSIDFQDKKHAADFKEVPKAMKQLMELKDLSLTGVTALDSLPEWLGDLKKLETIRLSDSRVADIHPAIWQLPALKKLYLGGNQLQSVHPVLSESLETLVLSNNKLTTVPESVIRLQYLNIENNPLQHLPAGLEDIPQLSLELAKKMSLLDYSYKGADGQGVVPYDDSRFYAKSDPDLLLLLEEQISAAGLDRFKEGLINRTRRSVAFETTEEDSYFEKGNHRFGGLPDLPPGVSYPSFIDAYGQERGLQFIAQINCAAIAHLQDYLPRTGILYFFVQDLQDQDEMGPRVLYYDGDVSDLQSAKELNIEPAFIYEDHGIYTPLRARSGKYPGIPVMYDTRSLYPELADLEDMYEETEQLKNALKAPSVDPVHSMNSYVFKQHDTPEMEAVNQKRGKPEDWMVLLRIASDNKTGFQFWDAGEIYFVIHKSDLEKKDFSNVHCGLESS
;
A
#
# COMPACT_ATOMS: atom_id res chain seq x y z
N MET A 1 -7.22 18.96 12.63
CA MET A 1 -8.69 18.96 12.42
C MET A 1 -8.99 17.91 11.37
N ALA A 2 -8.58 16.68 11.66
CA ALA A 2 -8.90 15.50 10.90
C ALA A 2 -9.43 14.49 11.91
N LEU A 3 -10.75 14.38 11.91
CA LEU A 3 -11.49 13.34 12.63
C LEU A 3 -10.86 11.98 12.33
N PHE A 4 -10.28 11.32 13.33
CA PHE A 4 -10.16 9.87 13.32
C PHE A 4 -11.43 9.31 13.96
N VAL A 5 -12.14 8.51 13.17
CA VAL A 5 -13.36 7.81 13.53
C VAL A 5 -13.01 6.34 13.70
N THR A 6 -13.48 5.74 14.78
CA THR A 6 -13.12 4.40 15.23
C THR A 6 -13.98 3.27 14.61
N ASN A 7 -13.39 2.10 14.29
CA ASN A 7 -13.95 0.79 13.94
C ASN A 7 -14.76 0.15 15.10
N ASP A 8 -15.73 0.88 15.60
CA ASP A 8 -17.01 0.32 16.06
C ASP A 8 -18.15 1.13 15.41
N GLU A 9 -17.87 1.75 14.25
CA GLU A 9 -18.94 2.28 13.44
C GLU A 9 -19.71 1.10 12.81
N PRO A 10 -21.04 1.16 12.81
CA PRO A 10 -21.87 0.05 12.35
C PRO A 10 -21.56 -0.27 10.90
N MET A 11 -20.84 -1.38 10.63
CA MET A 11 -20.67 -1.80 9.25
C MET A 11 -22.04 -1.98 8.61
N GLN A 12 -22.30 -1.20 7.58
CA GLN A 12 -23.56 -1.29 6.88
C GLN A 12 -23.49 -2.44 5.91
N SER A 13 -24.12 -3.57 6.28
CA SER A 13 -24.33 -4.68 5.37
C SER A 13 -25.25 -4.26 4.24
N ALA A 14 -24.78 -4.45 3.03
CA ALA A 14 -25.58 -4.38 1.82
C ALA A 14 -25.66 -5.79 1.22
N SER A 15 -26.78 -6.13 0.60
CA SER A 15 -27.03 -7.49 0.12
C SER A 15 -27.74 -7.48 -1.22
N THR A 16 -27.23 -8.30 -2.13
CA THR A 16 -27.89 -8.67 -3.38
C THR A 16 -28.78 -9.90 -3.14
N LYS A 17 -29.26 -10.54 -4.21
CA LYS A 17 -30.00 -11.80 -4.09
C LYS A 17 -29.10 -12.99 -3.76
N ARG A 18 -27.82 -12.94 -4.14
CA ARG A 18 -26.88 -14.07 -4.05
C ARG A 18 -25.68 -13.83 -3.15
N PHE A 19 -25.40 -12.60 -2.76
CA PHE A 19 -24.37 -12.34 -1.76
C PHE A 19 -24.64 -11.09 -0.92
N SER A 20 -23.92 -10.95 0.17
CA SER A 20 -23.84 -9.71 0.94
C SER A 20 -22.41 -9.35 1.22
N VAL A 21 -22.14 -8.05 1.36
CA VAL A 21 -20.87 -7.53 1.87
C VAL A 21 -21.19 -6.41 2.85
N SER A 22 -20.36 -6.27 3.85
CA SER A 22 -20.40 -5.22 4.84
C SER A 22 -19.40 -4.14 4.48
N PHE A 23 -19.81 -2.88 4.57
CA PHE A 23 -18.92 -1.74 4.34
C PHE A 23 -18.57 -1.06 5.65
N PRO A 24 -17.30 -0.67 5.83
CA PRO A 24 -16.89 0.29 6.83
C PRO A 24 -17.65 1.59 6.67
N SER A 25 -17.79 2.29 7.78
CA SER A 25 -18.62 3.46 7.92
C SER A 25 -18.22 4.69 7.15
N VAL A 26 -16.95 4.79 6.78
CA VAL A 26 -16.44 5.80 5.84
C VAL A 26 -17.18 5.76 4.48
N TYR A 27 -17.82 4.63 4.17
CA TYR A 27 -18.64 4.42 3.00
C TYR A 27 -20.16 4.54 3.25
N GLU A 28 -20.64 4.53 4.51
CA GLU A 28 -22.08 4.43 4.91
C GLU A 28 -22.99 5.39 4.14
N GLN A 29 -22.53 6.62 3.91
CA GLN A 29 -23.35 7.67 3.29
C GLN A 29 -23.56 7.45 1.78
N HIS A 30 -22.81 6.56 1.14
CA HIS A 30 -22.81 6.36 -0.31
C HIS A 30 -22.74 4.88 -0.73
N ILE A 31 -23.43 3.98 -0.02
CA ILE A 31 -23.58 2.58 -0.43
C ILE A 31 -24.74 2.42 -1.39
N MET A 32 -24.51 1.74 -2.51
CA MET A 32 -25.50 1.49 -3.54
C MET A 32 -25.48 0.01 -3.92
N THR A 33 -26.62 -0.68 -3.79
CA THR A 33 -26.79 -2.06 -4.28
C THR A 33 -27.56 -2.05 -5.58
N VAL A 34 -27.04 -2.75 -6.59
CA VAL A 34 -27.67 -2.82 -7.90
C VAL A 34 -27.44 -4.17 -8.58
N ALA A 35 -28.54 -4.90 -8.84
CA ALA A 35 -28.54 -6.30 -9.26
C ALA A 35 -27.66 -7.19 -8.36
N GLU A 36 -26.63 -7.82 -8.93
CA GLU A 36 -25.65 -8.62 -8.20
C GLU A 36 -24.33 -7.84 -8.05
N SER A 37 -24.44 -6.54 -7.73
CA SER A 37 -23.29 -5.68 -7.47
C SER A 37 -23.58 -4.70 -6.33
N ILE A 38 -22.57 -4.39 -5.55
CA ILE A 38 -22.64 -3.43 -4.45
C ILE A 38 -21.44 -2.49 -4.55
N MET A 39 -21.73 -1.20 -4.68
CA MET A 39 -20.72 -0.13 -4.76
C MET A 39 -20.75 0.70 -3.49
N ALA A 40 -19.61 1.28 -3.13
CA ALA A 40 -19.58 2.33 -2.13
C ALA A 40 -18.47 3.37 -2.39
N GLU A 41 -18.74 4.63 -2.04
CA GLU A 41 -17.81 5.76 -2.19
C GLU A 41 -17.49 6.41 -0.84
N HIS A 42 -16.21 6.62 -0.55
CA HIS A 42 -15.79 7.55 0.50
C HIS A 42 -15.48 8.89 -0.16
N ARG A 43 -16.21 9.94 0.21
CA ARG A 43 -16.09 11.29 -0.37
C ARG A 43 -15.65 12.33 0.66
N LYS A 44 -14.80 13.26 0.24
CA LYS A 44 -14.39 14.45 1.01
C LYS A 44 -14.50 15.69 0.13
N ASP A 45 -15.18 16.73 0.62
CA ASP A 45 -15.43 17.98 -0.13
C ASP A 45 -16.02 17.76 -1.55
N ASP A 46 -17.01 16.86 -1.65
CA ASP A 46 -17.66 16.39 -2.90
C ASP A 46 -16.74 15.64 -3.90
N LYS A 47 -15.46 15.41 -3.57
CA LYS A 47 -14.53 14.56 -4.35
C LYS A 47 -14.55 13.12 -3.83
N CYS A 48 -14.67 12.14 -4.71
CA CYS A 48 -14.46 10.73 -4.36
C CYS A 48 -12.96 10.51 -4.11
N ILE A 49 -12.61 10.01 -2.92
CA ILE A 49 -11.23 9.76 -2.50
C ILE A 49 -10.94 8.26 -2.34
N SER A 50 -11.99 7.44 -2.23
CA SER A 50 -11.91 6.00 -2.46
C SER A 50 -13.23 5.43 -2.95
N TYR A 51 -13.12 4.41 -3.80
CA TYR A 51 -14.23 3.72 -4.40
C TYR A 51 -14.06 2.21 -4.20
N VAL A 52 -15.17 1.52 -3.92
CA VAL A 52 -15.25 0.06 -3.81
C VAL A 52 -16.40 -0.45 -4.64
N SER A 53 -16.17 -1.55 -5.37
CA SER A 53 -17.24 -2.32 -6.01
C SER A 53 -17.04 -3.81 -5.79
N VAL A 54 -18.11 -4.49 -5.39
CA VAL A 54 -18.17 -5.95 -5.31
C VAL A 54 -19.27 -6.45 -6.23
N SER A 55 -18.97 -7.36 -7.15
CA SER A 55 -19.94 -7.93 -8.11
C SER A 55 -19.84 -9.46 -8.19
N LEU A 56 -20.96 -10.13 -8.49
CA LEU A 56 -20.98 -11.52 -8.93
C LEU A 56 -21.03 -11.54 -10.46
N GLU A 57 -20.03 -12.14 -11.10
CA GLU A 57 -19.87 -12.12 -12.55
C GLU A 57 -19.63 -13.51 -13.14
N GLU A 58 -19.92 -13.66 -14.44
CA GLU A 58 -19.56 -14.84 -15.20
C GLU A 58 -18.05 -14.85 -15.46
N LEU A 59 -17.38 -15.97 -15.19
CA LEU A 59 -15.93 -16.11 -15.33
C LEU A 59 -15.47 -16.09 -16.79
N ASN A 60 -16.38 -16.29 -17.74
CA ASN A 60 -16.11 -16.11 -19.17
C ASN A 60 -15.73 -14.67 -19.53
N TYR A 61 -15.98 -13.70 -18.64
CA TYR A 61 -15.45 -12.35 -18.76
C TYR A 61 -13.93 -12.34 -18.87
N TYR A 62 -13.25 -13.24 -18.16
CA TYR A 62 -11.80 -13.28 -18.20
C TYR A 62 -11.26 -13.91 -19.49
N ASP A 63 -12.08 -14.57 -20.31
CA ASP A 63 -11.63 -15.19 -21.55
C ASP A 63 -11.15 -14.18 -22.62
N TYR A 64 -11.44 -12.89 -22.42
CA TYR A 64 -10.95 -11.79 -23.26
C TYR A 64 -9.51 -11.37 -22.93
N TYR A 65 -8.92 -11.89 -21.85
CA TYR A 65 -7.57 -11.55 -21.40
C TYR A 65 -6.56 -12.65 -21.71
N ASN A 66 -5.31 -12.25 -21.92
CA ASN A 66 -4.24 -13.21 -22.20
C ASN A 66 -3.94 -14.03 -20.94
N GLY A 67 -3.91 -15.35 -21.08
CA GLY A 67 -3.59 -16.25 -19.97
C GLY A 67 -4.05 -17.68 -20.23
N ASP A 68 -3.19 -18.64 -19.89
CA ASP A 68 -3.45 -20.06 -20.08
C ASP A 68 -4.55 -20.60 -19.14
N ASP A 69 -4.81 -19.91 -18.03
CA ASP A 69 -5.83 -20.24 -17.03
C ASP A 69 -6.55 -18.99 -16.49
N LEU A 70 -7.62 -19.20 -15.72
CA LEU A 70 -8.45 -18.11 -15.19
C LEU A 70 -7.67 -17.14 -14.31
N LEU A 71 -6.74 -17.62 -13.50
CA LEU A 71 -5.94 -16.78 -12.60
C LEU A 71 -5.00 -15.88 -13.41
N ALA A 72 -4.33 -16.43 -14.42
CA ALA A 72 -3.50 -15.65 -15.34
C ALA A 72 -4.34 -14.59 -16.07
N ARG A 73 -5.55 -14.95 -16.53
CA ARG A 73 -6.45 -14.01 -17.21
C ARG A 73 -7.01 -12.93 -16.29
N PHE A 74 -7.32 -13.25 -15.04
CA PHE A 74 -7.68 -12.28 -14.00
C PHE A 74 -6.52 -11.32 -13.68
N ARG A 75 -5.33 -11.87 -13.51
CA ARG A 75 -4.12 -11.10 -13.26
C ARG A 75 -3.80 -10.14 -14.39
N GLU A 76 -3.92 -10.60 -15.62
CA GLU A 76 -3.81 -9.77 -16.81
C GLU A 76 -4.94 -8.75 -16.88
N SER A 77 -6.15 -9.12 -16.41
CA SER A 77 -7.25 -8.17 -16.38
C SER A 77 -6.93 -6.96 -15.51
N CYS A 78 -6.35 -7.17 -14.33
CA CYS A 78 -6.03 -6.11 -13.35
C CYS A 78 -5.04 -5.08 -13.92
N LEU A 79 -4.03 -5.55 -14.65
CA LEU A 79 -3.02 -4.72 -15.29
C LEU A 79 -3.60 -3.80 -16.35
N GLU A 80 -4.67 -4.26 -16.95
CA GLU A 80 -5.29 -3.67 -18.09
C GLU A 80 -6.71 -3.19 -17.73
N GLU A 81 -7.10 -3.07 -16.46
CA GLU A 81 -8.40 -2.55 -15.99
C GLU A 81 -8.35 -1.16 -15.33
N ARG A 82 -7.15 -0.59 -15.10
CA ARG A 82 -7.03 0.77 -14.52
C ARG A 82 -5.98 1.73 -15.08
N GLY A 83 -5.18 1.33 -16.06
CA GLY A 83 -4.14 2.20 -16.61
C GLY A 83 -2.93 1.37 -17.03
N PRO A 84 -1.82 2.00 -17.45
CA PRO A 84 -0.51 1.42 -17.22
C PRO A 84 -0.33 1.39 -15.70
N VAL A 85 -0.48 0.22 -15.10
CA VAL A 85 -0.28 0.05 -13.66
C VAL A 85 0.91 -0.88 -13.43
N GLU A 86 1.68 -0.61 -12.40
CA GLU A 86 2.74 -1.47 -11.91
C GLU A 86 2.14 -2.39 -10.85
N VAL A 87 2.26 -3.72 -11.02
CA VAL A 87 1.83 -4.67 -9.99
C VAL A 87 2.68 -4.45 -8.75
N ILE A 88 2.01 -4.26 -7.63
CA ILE A 88 2.68 -4.14 -6.33
C ILE A 88 2.80 -5.53 -5.71
N ALA A 89 1.69 -6.25 -5.61
CA ALA A 89 1.66 -7.58 -5.04
C ALA A 89 0.53 -8.44 -5.62
N ASP A 90 0.77 -9.76 -5.64
CA ASP A 90 -0.28 -10.76 -5.71
C ASP A 90 -0.42 -11.38 -4.31
N LYS A 91 -1.63 -11.41 -3.77
CA LYS A 91 -1.94 -12.08 -2.50
C LYS A 91 -3.18 -12.94 -2.63
N THR A 92 -3.46 -13.76 -1.62
CA THR A 92 -4.70 -14.53 -1.55
C THR A 92 -5.39 -14.25 -0.23
N LEU A 93 -6.71 -14.19 -0.21
CA LEU A 93 -7.50 -13.87 0.99
C LEU A 93 -8.64 -14.87 1.14
N PRO A 94 -8.85 -15.45 2.34
CA PRO A 94 -9.98 -16.32 2.59
C PRO A 94 -11.27 -15.49 2.59
N VAL A 95 -12.18 -15.80 1.67
CA VAL A 95 -13.40 -15.04 1.41
C VAL A 95 -14.55 -16.03 1.15
N ALA A 96 -15.68 -15.86 1.85
CA ALA A 96 -16.84 -16.75 1.73
C ALA A 96 -16.54 -18.26 1.86
N GLY A 97 -15.51 -18.64 2.63
CA GLY A 97 -15.08 -20.04 2.79
C GLY A 97 -14.28 -20.61 1.60
N LEU A 98 -13.85 -19.74 0.68
CA LEU A 98 -13.00 -20.03 -0.47
C LEU A 98 -11.74 -19.16 -0.41
N MET A 99 -10.76 -19.43 -1.26
CA MET A 99 -9.60 -18.55 -1.42
C MET A 99 -9.84 -17.61 -2.60
N ALA A 100 -9.85 -16.32 -2.31
CA ALA A 100 -9.82 -15.28 -3.32
C ALA A 100 -8.37 -15.01 -3.75
N ASP A 101 -8.16 -14.87 -5.05
CA ASP A 101 -6.93 -14.31 -5.61
C ASP A 101 -7.05 -12.80 -5.64
N ILE A 102 -6.00 -12.10 -5.20
CA ILE A 102 -5.93 -10.64 -5.18
C ILE A 102 -4.68 -10.19 -5.89
N ARG A 103 -4.83 -9.10 -6.65
CA ARG A 103 -3.73 -8.35 -7.23
C ARG A 103 -3.89 -6.90 -6.86
N THR A 104 -2.79 -6.29 -6.41
CA THR A 104 -2.72 -4.86 -6.15
C THR A 104 -1.76 -4.21 -7.13
N ALA A 105 -2.07 -2.98 -7.51
CA ALA A 105 -1.28 -2.26 -8.51
C ALA A 105 -1.30 -0.76 -8.23
N GLN A 106 -0.30 -0.04 -8.73
CA GLN A 106 -0.24 1.43 -8.67
C GLN A 106 -0.14 2.01 -10.07
N SER A 107 -0.74 3.17 -10.30
CA SER A 107 -0.55 3.93 -11.54
C SER A 107 0.49 5.06 -11.38
N PRO A 108 1.14 5.49 -12.48
CA PRO A 108 2.10 6.59 -12.47
C PRO A 108 1.56 7.95 -12.02
N ASP A 109 0.24 8.16 -12.07
CA ASP A 109 -0.47 9.36 -11.58
C ASP A 109 -0.78 9.30 -10.08
N GLY A 110 -0.34 8.24 -9.38
CA GLY A 110 -0.41 8.15 -7.94
C GLY A 110 -1.74 7.64 -7.42
N HIS A 111 -2.38 6.69 -8.12
CA HIS A 111 -3.49 5.90 -7.59
C HIS A 111 -3.06 4.49 -7.24
N PHE A 112 -3.73 3.92 -6.24
CA PHE A 112 -3.63 2.53 -5.82
C PHE A 112 -4.90 1.78 -6.19
N TYR A 113 -4.72 0.56 -6.71
CA TYR A 113 -5.78 -0.33 -7.13
C TYR A 113 -5.68 -1.66 -6.41
N TYR A 114 -6.85 -2.18 -6.02
CA TYR A 114 -7.02 -3.47 -5.39
C TYR A 114 -8.05 -4.27 -6.18
N PHE A 115 -7.66 -5.43 -6.67
CA PHE A 115 -8.52 -6.34 -7.44
C PHE A 115 -8.57 -7.67 -6.74
N GLY A 116 -9.75 -8.23 -6.52
CA GLY A 116 -9.93 -9.57 -5.96
C GLY A 116 -10.90 -10.40 -6.79
N LEU A 117 -10.63 -11.69 -6.91
CA LEU A 117 -11.49 -12.67 -7.57
C LEU A 117 -11.61 -13.91 -6.67
N VAL A 118 -12.84 -14.31 -6.34
CA VAL A 118 -13.11 -15.60 -5.71
C VAL A 118 -14.02 -16.43 -6.61
N THR A 119 -13.54 -17.62 -6.99
CA THR A 119 -14.28 -18.54 -7.88
C THR A 119 -15.32 -19.30 -7.07
N ILE A 120 -16.59 -18.99 -7.25
CA ILE A 120 -17.70 -19.67 -6.56
C ILE A 120 -17.97 -21.04 -7.19
N ASN A 121 -17.98 -21.11 -8.52
CA ASN A 121 -18.09 -22.35 -9.30
C ASN A 121 -17.46 -22.16 -10.69
N SER A 122 -17.59 -23.15 -11.59
CA SER A 122 -16.98 -23.09 -12.92
C SER A 122 -17.55 -22.02 -13.87
N GLU A 123 -18.68 -21.41 -13.53
CA GLU A 123 -19.38 -20.43 -14.37
C GLU A 123 -19.33 -19.02 -13.76
N TYR A 124 -19.37 -18.89 -12.42
CA TYR A 124 -19.45 -17.61 -11.72
C TYR A 124 -18.36 -17.42 -10.65
N GLY A 125 -17.90 -16.18 -10.51
CA GLY A 125 -17.03 -15.73 -9.42
C GLY A 125 -17.49 -14.38 -8.87
N CYS A 126 -17.21 -14.13 -7.60
CA CYS A 126 -17.32 -12.76 -7.09
C CYS A 126 -16.02 -12.02 -7.40
N ILE A 127 -16.14 -10.75 -7.73
CA ILE A 127 -15.03 -9.84 -8.00
C ILE A 127 -15.15 -8.63 -7.07
N ILE A 128 -14.04 -8.16 -6.54
CA ILE A 128 -13.92 -6.85 -5.91
C ILE A 128 -12.94 -5.99 -6.69
N THR A 129 -13.28 -4.72 -6.85
CA THR A 129 -12.37 -3.71 -7.38
C THR A 129 -12.47 -2.48 -6.52
N CYS A 130 -11.32 -2.01 -6.04
CA CYS A 130 -11.23 -0.83 -5.22
C CYS A 130 -10.12 0.09 -5.71
N ASP A 131 -10.29 1.38 -5.44
CA ASP A 131 -9.26 2.39 -5.70
C ASP A 131 -9.22 3.49 -4.64
N CYS A 132 -8.04 4.11 -4.53
CA CYS A 132 -7.78 5.31 -3.75
C CYS A 132 -6.51 6.01 -4.26
N ASP A 133 -6.20 7.20 -3.75
CA ASP A 133 -4.88 7.82 -3.95
C ASP A 133 -3.79 6.94 -3.32
N LEU A 134 -2.64 6.77 -3.98
CA LEU A 134 -1.52 5.94 -3.55
C LEU A 134 -0.96 6.37 -2.18
N ALA A 135 -1.00 7.68 -1.89
CA ALA A 135 -0.65 8.22 -0.58
C ALA A 135 -1.62 7.80 0.54
N SER A 136 -2.82 7.32 0.18
CA SER A 136 -3.86 6.84 1.10
C SER A 136 -3.99 5.31 1.03
N ARG A 137 -3.11 4.61 0.29
CA ARG A 137 -3.13 3.16 0.14
C ARG A 137 -3.15 2.45 1.49
N GLU A 138 -2.26 2.85 2.40
CA GLU A 138 -2.12 2.26 3.74
C GLU A 138 -3.40 2.38 4.57
N PHE A 139 -4.25 3.37 4.28
CA PHE A 139 -5.56 3.53 4.92
C PHE A 139 -6.66 2.68 4.27
N TYR A 140 -6.66 2.56 2.94
CA TYR A 140 -7.79 1.96 2.22
C TYR A 140 -7.59 0.48 1.82
N GLU A 141 -6.38 0.02 1.54
CA GLU A 141 -6.11 -1.39 1.23
C GLU A 141 -6.66 -2.35 2.30
N PRO A 142 -6.51 -2.07 3.60
CA PRO A 142 -7.03 -2.93 4.66
C PRO A 142 -8.56 -2.94 4.74
N LEU A 143 -9.18 -1.76 4.53
CA LEU A 143 -10.63 -1.65 4.41
C LEU A 143 -11.16 -2.46 3.21
N PHE A 144 -10.38 -2.56 2.12
CA PHE A 144 -10.74 -3.40 0.98
C PHE A 144 -10.67 -4.89 1.33
N ASP A 145 -9.67 -5.31 2.11
CA ASP A 145 -9.59 -6.68 2.64
C ASP A 145 -10.80 -6.98 3.54
N GLU A 146 -11.19 -6.08 4.45
CA GLU A 146 -12.34 -6.25 5.35
C GLU A 146 -13.67 -6.35 4.57
N ILE A 147 -13.89 -5.44 3.62
CA ILE A 147 -15.05 -5.49 2.73
C ILE A 147 -15.07 -6.81 1.99
N TRP A 148 -13.93 -7.27 1.49
CA TRP A 148 -13.84 -8.51 0.74
C TRP A 148 -14.11 -9.75 1.58
N GLN A 149 -13.51 -9.83 2.77
CA GLN A 149 -13.71 -10.94 3.72
C GLN A 149 -15.14 -11.01 4.26
N SER A 150 -15.84 -9.87 4.30
CA SER A 150 -17.24 -9.83 4.71
C SER A 150 -18.20 -10.47 3.68
N LEU A 151 -17.71 -10.82 2.49
CA LEU A 151 -18.50 -11.47 1.46
C LEU A 151 -19.11 -12.76 2.00
N GLN A 152 -20.43 -12.82 1.98
CA GLN A 152 -21.19 -14.05 2.19
C GLN A 152 -21.94 -14.39 0.91
N TYR A 153 -21.66 -15.55 0.32
CA TYR A 153 -22.38 -16.06 -0.83
C TYR A 153 -23.47 -17.03 -0.38
N PHE A 154 -24.70 -16.80 -0.84
CA PHE A 154 -25.89 -17.55 -0.47
C PHE A 154 -26.35 -18.36 -1.69
N ASP A 155 -25.86 -19.59 -1.83
CA ASP A 155 -26.30 -20.49 -2.90
C ASP A 155 -27.76 -20.91 -2.67
N ALA A 156 -28.69 -20.41 -3.50
CA ALA A 156 -30.10 -20.79 -3.43
C ALA A 156 -30.32 -22.13 -4.16
N ALA A 157 -29.96 -23.26 -3.53
CA ALA A 157 -30.25 -24.56 -4.10
C ALA A 157 -31.76 -24.91 -3.96
N ALA A 158 -32.41 -25.04 -5.12
CA ALA A 158 -33.73 -25.64 -5.40
C ALA A 158 -34.97 -24.71 -5.39
N ASP A 159 -35.16 -23.98 -6.49
CA ASP A 159 -36.48 -23.87 -7.11
C ASP A 159 -36.44 -24.43 -8.55
N ARG A 160 -36.43 -25.76 -8.67
CA ARG A 160 -36.87 -26.44 -9.91
C ARG A 160 -38.38 -26.63 -9.82
N GLY A 161 -39.11 -25.63 -10.31
CA GLY A 161 -40.57 -25.63 -10.36
C GLY A 161 -41.13 -24.65 -11.39
N GLN A 162 -40.91 -24.94 -12.68
CA GLN A 162 -41.69 -24.41 -13.82
C GLN A 162 -41.83 -22.88 -13.93
N ASN A 163 -40.96 -22.28 -14.74
CA ASN A 163 -41.44 -21.48 -15.88
C ASN A 163 -40.43 -21.56 -17.03
N ASN A 164 -40.52 -22.68 -17.78
CA ASN A 164 -40.06 -22.73 -19.15
C ASN A 164 -40.78 -21.64 -19.96
N LYS A 165 -40.06 -20.56 -20.26
CA LYS A 165 -40.16 -19.94 -21.57
C LYS A 165 -38.77 -19.86 -22.18
N ASN A 166 -38.52 -20.88 -23.00
CA ASN A 166 -37.55 -20.93 -24.07
C ASN A 166 -36.96 -19.56 -24.45
N ILE A 167 -35.67 -19.37 -24.18
CA ILE A 167 -34.80 -18.75 -25.17
C ILE A 167 -33.70 -19.76 -25.44
N THR A 168 -33.89 -20.43 -26.56
CA THR A 168 -32.93 -21.31 -27.23
C THR A 168 -31.56 -20.65 -27.30
N SER A 169 -30.52 -21.46 -27.09
CA SER A 169 -29.19 -21.28 -27.64
C SER A 169 -29.28 -20.83 -29.10
N SER A 170 -29.18 -19.54 -29.37
CA SER A 170 -28.69 -19.05 -30.65
C SER A 170 -27.19 -18.96 -30.52
N THR A 171 -26.51 -19.91 -31.16
CA THR A 171 -25.28 -19.65 -31.91
C THR A 171 -25.11 -18.16 -32.16
N THR A 172 -23.99 -17.60 -31.69
CA THR A 172 -23.39 -16.38 -32.21
C THR A 172 -23.59 -16.33 -33.71
N SER A 173 -24.57 -15.54 -34.14
CA SER A 173 -24.56 -14.98 -35.48
C SER A 173 -23.30 -14.15 -35.55
N SER A 174 -22.41 -14.57 -36.43
CA SER A 174 -21.48 -13.71 -37.15
C SER A 174 -22.01 -12.27 -37.26
N GLY A 175 -21.15 -11.30 -36.94
CA GLY A 175 -21.45 -9.88 -36.80
C GLY A 175 -22.54 -9.33 -37.72
N GLU A 176 -23.53 -8.71 -37.11
CA GLU A 176 -24.10 -7.50 -37.71
C GLU A 176 -23.13 -6.37 -37.38
N ASN A 177 -22.41 -5.89 -38.40
CA ASN A 177 -21.68 -4.63 -38.33
C ASN A 177 -22.63 -3.54 -37.85
N ALA A 178 -22.55 -3.16 -36.57
CA ALA A 178 -23.16 -1.93 -36.10
C ALA A 178 -22.66 -0.81 -37.03
N THR A 179 -23.59 -0.08 -37.64
CA THR A 179 -23.21 0.96 -38.58
C THR A 179 -22.40 2.01 -37.82
N PRO A 180 -21.15 2.32 -38.22
CA PRO A 180 -20.33 3.28 -37.50
C PRO A 180 -21.08 4.61 -37.39
N LEU A 181 -21.09 5.19 -36.20
CA LEU A 181 -21.74 6.47 -35.97
C LEU A 181 -20.93 7.53 -36.70
N LEU A 182 -21.55 8.16 -37.70
CA LEU A 182 -20.92 9.25 -38.44
C LEU A 182 -21.16 10.57 -37.73
N THR A 183 -20.21 11.50 -37.88
CA THR A 183 -20.33 12.88 -37.38
C THR A 183 -21.67 13.49 -37.80
N PRO A 184 -22.46 14.06 -36.87
CA PRO A 184 -23.80 14.57 -37.19
C PRO A 184 -23.73 15.69 -38.23
N SER A 185 -24.43 15.52 -39.37
CA SER A 185 -24.41 16.46 -40.50
C SER A 185 -24.96 17.86 -40.19
N GLY A 186 -25.62 18.03 -39.04
CA GLY A 186 -26.12 19.31 -38.53
C GLY A 186 -25.35 19.89 -37.34
N GLY A 187 -24.26 19.25 -36.89
CA GLY A 187 -23.46 19.69 -35.74
C GLY A 187 -24.19 19.62 -34.39
N GLN A 188 -25.28 18.88 -34.30
CA GLN A 188 -26.06 18.73 -33.08
C GLN A 188 -25.45 17.66 -32.17
N GLU A 189 -25.12 18.05 -30.94
CA GLU A 189 -24.69 17.14 -29.89
C GLU A 189 -25.89 16.36 -29.33
N PHE A 190 -25.68 15.09 -28.99
CA PHE A 190 -26.71 14.27 -28.37
C PHE A 190 -26.11 13.11 -27.59
N TRP A 191 -26.87 12.62 -26.60
CA TRP A 191 -26.64 11.36 -25.92
C TRP A 191 -27.97 10.59 -25.87
N GLN A 192 -27.98 9.38 -26.41
CA GLN A 192 -29.13 8.49 -26.48
C GLN A 192 -28.80 7.12 -25.88
N ILE A 193 -29.72 6.59 -25.07
CA ILE A 193 -29.71 5.19 -24.59
C ILE A 193 -31.08 4.59 -24.88
N GLY A 194 -31.13 3.50 -25.66
CA GLY A 194 -32.39 2.94 -26.15
C GLY A 194 -33.16 3.99 -26.96
N ASN A 195 -34.41 4.24 -26.55
CA ASN A 195 -35.27 5.27 -27.14
C ASN A 195 -35.26 6.61 -26.36
N HIS A 196 -34.40 6.74 -25.34
CA HIS A 196 -34.38 7.88 -24.43
C HIS A 196 -33.21 8.81 -24.76
N PHE A 197 -33.51 10.11 -24.84
CA PHE A 197 -32.52 11.16 -25.06
C PHE A 197 -32.17 11.83 -23.74
N PHE A 198 -30.88 11.95 -23.48
CA PHE A 198 -30.31 12.59 -22.31
C PHE A 198 -29.97 14.05 -22.66
N THR A 199 -30.19 14.95 -21.70
CA THR A 199 -29.91 16.38 -21.87
C THR A 199 -28.49 16.67 -21.43
N LEU A 200 -27.59 17.05 -22.35
CA LEU A 200 -26.20 17.38 -22.00
C LEU A 200 -26.15 18.61 -21.08
N ASN A 201 -25.37 18.51 -20.00
CA ASN A 201 -25.24 19.55 -18.99
C ASN A 201 -24.03 20.44 -19.32
N GLY A 202 -24.25 21.48 -20.11
CA GLY A 202 -23.20 22.42 -20.50
C GLY A 202 -22.23 21.86 -21.54
N GLN A 203 -21.05 22.48 -21.65
CA GLN A 203 -20.01 22.04 -22.59
C GLN A 203 -19.19 20.89 -22.00
N CYS A 204 -18.81 19.94 -22.85
CA CYS A 204 -17.90 18.84 -22.52
C CYS A 204 -16.56 19.40 -21.96
N GLN A 205 -16.11 18.85 -20.83
CA GLN A 205 -14.81 19.20 -20.25
C GLN A 205 -13.72 18.41 -20.98
N SER A 206 -12.68 19.09 -21.45
CA SER A 206 -11.53 18.45 -22.09
C SER A 206 -10.25 19.24 -21.83
N TYR A 207 -9.24 18.59 -21.23
CA TYR A 207 -7.93 19.19 -20.94
C TYR A 207 -6.86 18.09 -20.81
N ILE A 208 -5.58 18.47 -20.86
CA ILE A 208 -4.47 17.54 -20.64
C ILE A 208 -4.17 17.45 -19.14
N SER A 209 -4.24 16.24 -18.58
CA SER A 209 -3.88 15.93 -17.19
C SER A 209 -2.88 14.78 -17.19
N ASP A 210 -1.76 14.93 -16.47
CA ASP A 210 -0.78 13.87 -16.23
C ASP A 210 -0.27 13.14 -17.49
N GLY A 211 -0.20 13.87 -18.61
CA GLY A 211 0.24 13.35 -19.90
C GLY A 211 -0.89 12.89 -20.83
N ASP A 212 -2.13 12.81 -20.35
CA ASP A 212 -3.24 12.21 -21.08
C ASP A 212 -4.33 13.24 -21.41
N LEU A 213 -5.13 12.99 -22.44
CA LEU A 213 -6.31 13.81 -22.71
C LEU A 213 -7.47 13.32 -21.85
N TYR A 214 -7.83 14.12 -20.84
CA TYR A 214 -9.02 13.92 -20.03
C TYR A 214 -10.24 14.48 -20.75
N VAL A 215 -11.33 13.70 -20.80
CA VAL A 215 -12.62 14.14 -21.33
C VAL A 215 -13.74 13.72 -20.37
N LYS A 216 -14.59 14.66 -19.95
CA LYS A 216 -15.77 14.37 -19.11
C LYS A 216 -17.04 14.96 -19.71
N ILE A 217 -18.04 14.10 -19.82
CA ILE A 217 -19.37 14.41 -20.34
C ILE A 217 -20.38 14.17 -19.24
N GLU A 218 -21.18 15.19 -18.93
CA GLU A 218 -22.28 15.08 -17.98
C GLU A 218 -23.62 15.31 -18.68
N ALA A 219 -24.66 14.59 -18.28
CA ALA A 219 -26.00 14.75 -18.80
C ALA A 219 -27.07 14.50 -17.74
N GLN A 220 -28.29 14.96 -18.02
CA GLN A 220 -29.50 14.71 -17.25
C GLN A 220 -30.38 13.70 -18.00
N ALA A 221 -30.69 12.60 -17.32
CA ALA A 221 -31.61 11.55 -17.68
C ALA A 221 -33.06 12.06 -17.69
N PRO A 222 -33.91 11.65 -18.65
CA PRO A 222 -35.32 12.05 -18.66
C PRO A 222 -36.13 11.46 -17.48
N ASP A 223 -37.23 12.14 -17.12
CA ASP A 223 -38.06 11.84 -15.93
C ASP A 223 -38.68 10.43 -15.90
N SER A 224 -38.83 9.80 -17.06
CA SER A 224 -39.29 8.41 -17.19
C SER A 224 -38.44 7.69 -18.22
N ILE A 225 -37.65 6.74 -17.74
CA ILE A 225 -36.83 5.88 -18.56
C ILE A 225 -37.36 4.46 -18.41
N ASP A 226 -37.63 3.79 -19.52
CA ASP A 226 -38.11 2.40 -19.57
C ASP A 226 -36.91 1.41 -19.61
N LEU A 227 -35.83 1.79 -18.90
CA LEU A 227 -34.80 0.85 -18.43
C LEU A 227 -35.38 0.20 -17.16
N ASP A 228 -34.94 -1.00 -16.78
CA ASP A 228 -35.42 -1.58 -15.52
C ASP A 228 -35.16 -0.56 -14.39
N GLN A 229 -36.15 -0.27 -13.54
CA GLN A 229 -36.14 0.88 -12.61
C GLN A 229 -34.93 0.95 -11.64
N ASN A 230 -34.09 -0.08 -11.63
CA ASN A 230 -32.85 -0.17 -10.86
C ASN A 230 -31.60 0.29 -11.64
N ASP A 231 -31.66 0.49 -12.96
CA ASP A 231 -30.49 0.70 -13.83
C ASP A 231 -29.85 2.12 -13.75
N ILE A 232 -30.53 3.08 -13.13
CA ILE A 232 -30.05 4.46 -12.90
C ILE A 232 -30.22 4.78 -11.42
N ILE A 233 -29.11 5.02 -10.71
CA ILE A 233 -29.11 5.00 -9.24
C ILE A 233 -29.37 6.38 -8.62
N ASN A 234 -29.05 7.49 -9.31
CA ASN A 234 -28.99 8.82 -8.69
C ASN A 234 -29.72 9.91 -9.50
N SER A 235 -30.64 10.65 -8.85
CA SER A 235 -31.30 11.94 -9.18
C SER A 235 -31.50 12.36 -10.66
N GLY A 236 -31.39 11.44 -11.61
CA GLY A 236 -31.28 11.66 -13.05
C GLY A 236 -29.95 12.23 -13.56
N LYS A 237 -28.88 12.42 -12.78
CA LYS A 237 -27.59 12.92 -13.32
C LYS A 237 -26.66 11.76 -13.69
N VAL A 238 -26.13 11.76 -14.92
CA VAL A 238 -25.20 10.73 -15.41
C VAL A 238 -23.94 11.35 -16.02
N TYR A 239 -22.84 10.59 -16.07
CA TYR A 239 -21.60 11.02 -16.73
C TYR A 239 -20.79 9.87 -17.33
N LEU A 240 -19.93 10.22 -18.30
CA LEU A 240 -18.83 9.39 -18.80
C LEU A 240 -17.52 10.19 -18.75
N GLN A 241 -16.43 9.56 -18.33
CA GLN A 241 -15.09 10.13 -18.31
C GLN A 241 -14.12 9.23 -19.05
N PHE A 242 -13.27 9.81 -19.89
CA PHE A 242 -12.31 9.11 -20.72
C PHE A 242 -10.91 9.69 -20.49
N TYR A 243 -9.91 8.82 -20.57
CA TYR A 243 -8.50 9.20 -20.64
C TYR A 243 -7.95 8.65 -21.95
N PHE A 244 -7.55 9.55 -22.86
CA PHE A 244 -7.10 9.16 -24.20
C PHE A 244 -5.60 9.36 -24.39
N ARG A 245 -5.02 8.40 -25.12
CA ARG A 245 -3.60 8.25 -25.38
C ARG A 245 -3.37 7.80 -26.82
N GLY A 246 -2.22 8.14 -27.39
CA GLY A 246 -1.93 7.84 -28.79
C GLY A 246 -2.90 8.55 -29.75
N ILE A 247 -3.32 9.78 -29.41
CA ILE A 247 -4.37 10.52 -30.12
C ILE A 247 -3.89 11.79 -30.81
N TYR A 248 -2.62 12.16 -30.66
CA TYR A 248 -2.15 13.41 -31.23
C TYR A 248 -2.05 13.31 -32.76
N ASN A 249 -2.80 14.15 -33.46
CA ASN A 249 -2.66 14.32 -34.90
C ASN A 249 -2.77 15.80 -35.29
N ALA A 250 -1.62 16.45 -35.53
CA ALA A 250 -1.52 17.86 -35.88
C ALA A 250 -2.36 18.81 -34.97
N GLY A 251 -2.40 18.52 -33.67
CA GLY A 251 -3.11 19.30 -32.66
C GLY A 251 -4.60 18.98 -32.51
N VAL A 252 -5.13 18.04 -33.30
CA VAL A 252 -6.51 17.56 -33.21
C VAL A 252 -6.52 16.14 -32.65
N PRO A 253 -7.22 15.88 -31.53
CA PRO A 253 -7.39 14.52 -31.02
C PRO A 253 -8.03 13.62 -32.08
N THR A 254 -7.31 12.58 -32.50
CA THR A 254 -7.75 11.64 -33.54
C THR A 254 -7.41 10.22 -33.12
N GLY A 255 -8.39 9.31 -33.16
CA GLY A 255 -8.15 7.92 -32.79
C GLY A 255 -9.43 7.08 -32.77
N LYS A 256 -9.26 5.75 -32.81
CA LYS A 256 -10.35 4.80 -32.65
C LYS A 256 -10.01 3.82 -31.55
N PHE A 257 -10.98 3.61 -30.68
CA PHE A 257 -10.85 2.80 -29.49
C PHE A 257 -12.00 1.82 -29.46
N HIS A 258 -11.68 0.56 -29.19
CA HIS A 258 -12.69 -0.41 -28.84
C HIS A 258 -12.68 -0.56 -27.32
N PHE A 259 -13.80 -0.24 -26.69
CA PHE A 259 -14.02 -0.49 -25.29
C PHE A 259 -14.89 -1.71 -25.15
N GLU A 260 -14.36 -2.76 -24.52
CA GLU A 260 -15.12 -3.93 -24.09
C GLU A 260 -15.30 -3.82 -22.58
N ARG A 261 -16.55 -3.76 -22.14
CA ARG A 261 -16.88 -3.54 -20.72
C ARG A 261 -16.05 -2.42 -20.06
N GLU A 262 -16.09 -1.24 -20.68
CA GLU A 262 -15.40 0.00 -20.25
C GLU A 262 -13.89 -0.01 -20.38
N ARG A 263 -13.29 -1.05 -20.93
CA ARG A 263 -11.84 -1.18 -21.07
C ARG A 263 -11.38 -1.16 -22.52
N ASN A 264 -10.32 -0.39 -22.79
CA ASN A 264 -9.56 -0.50 -24.01
C ASN A 264 -8.20 -1.18 -23.75
N GLY A 265 -8.01 -2.38 -24.30
CA GLY A 265 -6.76 -3.14 -24.14
C GLY A 265 -5.55 -2.61 -24.91
N THR A 266 -5.72 -1.66 -25.85
CA THR A 266 -4.58 -1.11 -26.61
C THR A 266 -3.70 -0.22 -25.74
N TYR A 267 -4.31 0.65 -24.94
CA TYR A 267 -3.59 1.62 -24.09
C TYR A 267 -3.86 1.45 -22.60
N LEU A 268 -4.61 0.41 -22.25
CA LEU A 268 -5.03 0.09 -20.89
C LEU A 268 -5.77 1.28 -20.28
N THR A 269 -6.80 1.78 -20.98
CA THR A 269 -7.56 2.96 -20.56
C THR A 269 -9.02 2.62 -20.31
N TYR A 270 -9.68 3.33 -19.38
CA TYR A 270 -11.08 3.10 -18.98
C TYR A 270 -11.99 4.24 -19.36
N VAL A 271 -13.24 3.86 -19.53
CA VAL A 271 -14.37 4.77 -19.42
C VAL A 271 -14.93 4.68 -18.02
N TRP A 272 -14.82 5.78 -17.27
CA TRP A 272 -15.49 5.89 -15.97
C TRP A 272 -16.92 6.36 -16.18
N LYS A 273 -17.89 5.68 -15.58
CA LYS A 273 -19.30 6.08 -15.63
C LYS A 273 -19.84 6.38 -14.24
N GLY A 274 -20.80 7.29 -14.15
CA GLY A 274 -21.56 7.50 -12.91
C GLY A 274 -22.99 7.91 -13.18
N GLY A 275 -23.85 7.67 -12.19
CA GLY A 275 -25.30 7.77 -12.34
C GLY A 275 -25.97 6.53 -12.95
N PHE A 276 -25.19 5.54 -13.39
CA PHE A 276 -25.67 4.24 -13.87
C PHE A 276 -25.44 3.15 -12.83
N GLN A 277 -26.29 2.13 -12.85
CA GLN A 277 -26.09 0.86 -12.16
C GLN A 277 -24.72 0.25 -12.48
N TYR A 278 -23.99 -0.26 -11.47
CA TYR A 278 -22.65 -0.85 -11.66
C TYR A 278 -22.63 -1.88 -12.78
N SER A 279 -23.59 -2.81 -12.77
CA SER A 279 -23.66 -3.93 -13.69
C SER A 279 -23.96 -3.54 -15.14
N GLN A 280 -24.20 -2.26 -15.44
CA GLN A 280 -24.39 -1.77 -16.80
C GLN A 280 -23.03 -1.43 -17.43
N TYR A 281 -22.41 -2.38 -18.12
CA TYR A 281 -21.10 -2.19 -18.73
C TYR A 281 -21.22 -1.59 -20.14
N LEU A 282 -20.44 -0.55 -20.43
CA LEU A 282 -20.33 0.02 -21.77
C LEU A 282 -19.40 -0.83 -22.64
N THR A 283 -19.95 -1.48 -23.66
CA THR A 283 -19.16 -2.01 -24.78
C THR A 283 -19.42 -1.15 -26.00
N ALA A 284 -18.40 -0.44 -26.49
CA ALA A 284 -18.55 0.55 -27.54
C ALA A 284 -17.32 0.72 -28.42
N GLU A 285 -17.57 1.05 -29.69
CA GLU A 285 -16.57 1.76 -30.50
C GLU A 285 -16.63 3.24 -30.13
N VAL A 286 -15.48 3.78 -29.77
CA VAL A 286 -15.29 5.20 -29.43
C VAL A 286 -14.31 5.78 -30.43
N SER A 287 -14.71 6.84 -31.13
CA SER A 287 -13.83 7.53 -32.06
C SER A 287 -13.69 9.01 -31.74
N LEU A 288 -12.48 9.50 -31.95
CA LEU A 288 -12.11 10.90 -31.97
C LEU A 288 -11.85 11.27 -33.43
N GLU A 289 -12.74 12.06 -34.03
CA GLU A 289 -12.63 12.47 -35.44
C GLU A 289 -13.08 13.93 -35.58
N ASP A 290 -12.25 14.78 -36.20
CA ASP A 290 -12.53 16.20 -36.43
C ASP A 290 -12.99 16.96 -35.17
N GLY A 291 -12.40 16.65 -34.01
CA GLY A 291 -12.75 17.27 -32.72
C GLY A 291 -14.11 16.84 -32.16
N TRP A 292 -14.67 15.74 -32.65
CA TRP A 292 -15.84 15.08 -32.07
C TRP A 292 -15.42 13.84 -31.30
N LEU A 293 -16.11 13.60 -30.18
CA LEU A 293 -16.13 12.30 -29.53
C LEU A 293 -17.43 11.60 -29.92
N LEU A 294 -17.29 10.44 -30.55
CA LEU A 294 -18.40 9.60 -30.98
C LEU A 294 -18.35 8.29 -30.20
N VAL A 295 -19.46 7.88 -29.60
CA VAL A 295 -19.59 6.57 -28.95
C VAL A 295 -20.76 5.85 -29.60
N ASN A 296 -20.49 4.63 -30.06
CA ASN A 296 -21.49 3.74 -30.63
C ASN A 296 -21.34 2.36 -30.01
N GLY A 297 -22.29 1.97 -29.18
CA GLY A 297 -22.16 0.77 -28.39
C GLY A 297 -23.43 0.40 -27.67
N HIS A 298 -23.28 -0.32 -26.57
CA HIS A 298 -24.39 -0.75 -25.73
C HIS A 298 -23.97 -0.69 -24.27
N PHE A 299 -24.91 -0.34 -23.40
CA PHE A 299 -24.90 -0.70 -21.98
C PHE A 299 -25.64 -2.01 -21.86
N ASN A 300 -24.93 -3.13 -21.71
CA ASN A 300 -25.52 -4.47 -21.79
C ASN A 300 -26.45 -4.63 -23.02
N GLN A 301 -27.77 -4.69 -22.80
CA GLN A 301 -28.79 -4.83 -23.86
C GLN A 301 -29.27 -3.50 -24.46
N TYR A 302 -28.89 -2.36 -23.88
CA TYR A 302 -29.39 -1.05 -24.25
C TYR A 302 -28.44 -0.34 -25.22
N PRO A 303 -28.85 -0.04 -26.47
CA PRO A 303 -27.98 0.64 -27.43
C PRO A 303 -27.68 2.06 -26.98
N VAL A 304 -26.41 2.45 -27.07
CA VAL A 304 -25.87 3.75 -26.67
C VAL A 304 -25.31 4.45 -27.89
N LYS A 305 -25.72 5.70 -28.08
CA LYS A 305 -25.14 6.60 -29.08
C LYS A 305 -24.85 7.95 -28.44
N LEU A 306 -23.62 8.42 -28.58
CA LEU A 306 -23.16 9.70 -28.07
C LEU A 306 -22.41 10.41 -29.18
N ALA A 307 -22.71 11.69 -29.39
CA ALA A 307 -21.91 12.57 -30.21
C ALA A 307 -21.78 13.91 -29.50
N VAL A 308 -20.56 14.27 -29.09
CA VAL A 308 -20.27 15.56 -28.44
C VAL A 308 -19.07 16.22 -29.08
N LYS A 309 -19.08 17.55 -29.12
CA LYS A 309 -17.96 18.35 -29.63
C LYS A 309 -16.98 18.63 -28.50
N LEU A 310 -15.72 18.31 -28.73
CA LEU A 310 -14.66 18.56 -27.78
C LEU A 310 -14.16 20.01 -27.89
N SER A 311 -13.81 20.60 -26.76
CA SER A 311 -13.19 21.92 -26.69
C SER A 311 -11.68 21.80 -26.93
N VAL A 312 -11.28 21.61 -28.19
CA VAL A 312 -9.89 21.25 -28.56
C VAL A 312 -8.96 22.43 -28.84
N GLU A 313 -9.49 23.65 -28.99
CA GLU A 313 -8.73 24.81 -29.49
C GLU A 313 -7.62 25.30 -28.55
N ASN A 314 -7.65 24.90 -27.27
CA ASN A 314 -6.69 25.34 -26.24
C ASN A 314 -6.10 24.18 -25.42
N LEU A 315 -6.01 22.98 -25.98
CA LEU A 315 -5.35 21.87 -25.30
C LEU A 315 -3.85 22.16 -25.16
N ALA A 316 -3.35 22.11 -23.93
CA ALA A 316 -1.93 22.30 -23.60
C ALA A 316 -1.10 21.07 -23.98
N TRP A 317 -0.92 20.84 -25.28
CA TRP A 317 -0.19 19.69 -25.84
C TRP A 317 1.26 19.59 -25.36
N GLU A 318 1.84 20.67 -24.86
CA GLU A 318 3.16 20.65 -24.21
C GLU A 318 3.20 19.84 -22.92
N ASN A 319 2.05 19.55 -22.32
CA ASN A 319 1.91 18.68 -21.16
C ASN A 319 1.52 17.25 -21.55
N TYR A 320 1.25 16.99 -22.84
CA TYR A 320 0.85 15.68 -23.34
C TYR A 320 2.04 14.73 -23.48
N ARG A 321 1.79 13.45 -23.22
CA ARG A 321 2.72 12.35 -23.37
C ARG A 321 2.54 11.71 -24.73
N PHE A 322 3.50 11.95 -25.61
CA PHE A 322 3.55 11.32 -26.92
C PHE A 322 4.00 9.87 -26.79
N LEU A 323 3.36 8.96 -27.52
CA LEU A 323 3.57 7.52 -27.39
C LEU A 323 4.16 6.87 -28.65
N SER A 324 4.18 7.57 -29.77
CA SER A 324 4.60 6.99 -31.05
C SER A 324 5.32 7.96 -31.97
N ALA A 325 6.06 7.40 -32.93
CA ALA A 325 6.71 8.18 -33.98
C ALA A 325 5.68 8.79 -34.94
N GLU A 326 4.49 8.19 -35.06
CA GLU A 326 3.39 8.72 -35.86
C GLU A 326 2.88 10.04 -35.28
N GLU A 327 2.59 10.08 -33.98
CA GLU A 327 2.20 11.32 -33.29
C GLU A 327 3.28 12.39 -33.42
N VAL A 328 4.54 12.03 -33.16
CA VAL A 328 5.69 12.94 -33.29
C VAL A 328 5.83 13.49 -34.71
N SER A 329 5.54 12.68 -35.74
CA SER A 329 5.67 13.10 -37.14
C SER A 329 4.69 14.20 -37.56
N THR A 330 3.57 14.34 -36.86
CA THR A 330 2.56 15.37 -37.11
C THR A 330 2.66 16.55 -36.15
N ALA A 331 3.47 16.44 -35.11
CA ALA A 331 3.68 17.45 -34.09
C ALA A 331 4.69 18.52 -34.52
N THR A 332 4.51 19.74 -34.02
CA THR A 332 5.61 20.73 -34.05
C THR A 332 6.64 20.34 -32.99
N PRO A 333 7.94 20.18 -33.32
CA PRO A 333 8.93 19.64 -32.38
C PRO A 333 9.01 20.34 -31.02
N ASP A 334 8.71 21.64 -30.95
CA ASP A 334 8.79 22.45 -29.72
C ASP A 334 7.72 22.12 -28.67
N ILE A 335 6.61 21.48 -29.07
CA ILE A 335 5.54 21.08 -28.15
C ILE A 335 5.82 19.72 -27.52
N VAL A 336 6.65 18.87 -28.14
CA VAL A 336 6.91 17.53 -27.62
C VAL A 336 7.87 17.63 -26.45
N ARG A 337 7.32 17.66 -25.22
CA ARG A 337 8.09 17.73 -23.98
C ARG A 337 8.26 16.38 -23.29
N GLN A 338 7.35 15.45 -23.55
CA GLN A 338 7.34 14.12 -22.95
C GLN A 338 7.10 13.08 -24.05
N LEU A 339 7.97 12.09 -24.14
CA LEU A 339 7.91 11.06 -25.17
C LEU A 339 8.22 9.69 -24.57
N TRP A 340 7.28 8.77 -24.64
CA TRP A 340 7.39 7.42 -24.12
C TRP A 340 7.24 6.41 -25.26
N PHE A 341 8.26 5.60 -25.49
CA PHE A 341 8.24 4.57 -26.52
C PHE A 341 8.18 3.19 -25.89
N THR A 342 7.33 2.32 -26.45
CA THR A 342 7.31 0.89 -26.13
C THR A 342 7.78 0.10 -27.35
N ASP A 343 8.68 -0.86 -27.14
CA ASP A 343 9.19 -1.79 -28.16
C ASP A 343 9.66 -1.15 -29.47
N THR A 344 10.16 0.08 -29.40
CA THR A 344 10.49 0.86 -30.59
C THR A 344 11.84 0.45 -31.15
N HIS A 345 11.89 0.21 -32.46
CA HIS A 345 13.14 -0.09 -33.14
C HIS A 345 14.13 1.09 -33.05
N PRO A 346 15.42 0.87 -32.72
CA PRO A 346 16.39 1.95 -32.48
C PRO A 346 16.49 3.00 -33.60
N GLY A 347 16.37 2.58 -34.86
CA GLY A 347 16.38 3.50 -36.00
C GLY A 347 15.18 4.46 -36.05
N VAL A 348 13.99 3.98 -35.67
CA VAL A 348 12.77 4.83 -35.60
C VAL A 348 12.91 5.83 -34.47
N LEU A 349 13.43 5.39 -33.32
CA LEU A 349 13.72 6.23 -32.18
C LEU A 349 14.72 7.36 -32.52
N GLU A 350 15.84 7.03 -33.17
CA GLU A 350 16.85 8.02 -33.62
C GLU A 350 16.21 9.08 -34.52
N ASP A 351 15.38 8.68 -35.48
CA ASP A 351 14.71 9.61 -36.39
C ASP A 351 13.67 10.49 -35.68
N ALA A 352 12.87 9.91 -34.77
CA ALA A 352 11.80 10.59 -34.05
C ALA A 352 12.31 11.64 -33.07
N ILE A 353 13.40 11.36 -32.34
CA ILE A 353 13.92 12.29 -31.32
C ILE A 353 14.84 13.36 -31.89
N ARG A 354 15.39 13.15 -33.10
CA ARG A 354 16.33 14.08 -33.74
C ARG A 354 15.84 15.54 -33.82
N PRO A 355 14.57 15.87 -34.06
CA PRO A 355 14.13 17.26 -34.04
C PRO A 355 13.76 17.81 -32.64
N LEU A 356 13.67 16.96 -31.60
CA LEU A 356 12.98 17.28 -30.34
C LEU A 356 13.87 17.99 -29.30
N THR A 357 14.51 19.09 -29.67
CA THR A 357 15.46 19.81 -28.78
C THR A 357 14.87 20.32 -27.47
N GLN A 358 13.54 20.36 -27.38
CA GLN A 358 12.74 20.85 -26.25
C GLN A 358 12.27 19.75 -25.29
N LEU A 359 12.62 18.48 -25.57
CA LEU A 359 12.20 17.32 -24.80
C LEU A 359 12.75 17.38 -23.36
N LYS A 360 11.86 17.16 -22.38
CA LYS A 360 12.16 17.16 -20.94
C LYS A 360 12.15 15.76 -20.34
N ALA A 361 11.30 14.87 -20.84
CA ALA A 361 11.21 13.49 -20.36
C ALA A 361 11.23 12.52 -21.55
N LEU A 362 12.10 11.52 -21.47
CA LEU A 362 12.19 10.41 -22.43
C LEU A 362 12.12 9.10 -21.66
N SER A 363 11.11 8.28 -21.99
CA SER A 363 11.01 6.91 -21.51
C SER A 363 11.08 5.95 -22.69
N ILE A 364 11.85 4.89 -22.55
CA ILE A 364 11.90 3.79 -23.50
C ILE A 364 11.72 2.51 -22.70
N ASP A 365 10.66 1.78 -23.00
CA ASP A 365 10.30 0.53 -22.38
C ASP A 365 10.33 -0.60 -23.41
N PHE A 366 11.01 -1.69 -23.08
CA PHE A 366 11.03 -2.88 -23.92
C PHE A 366 10.36 -4.04 -23.18
N GLN A 367 9.20 -4.44 -23.66
CA GLN A 367 8.44 -5.58 -23.16
C GLN A 367 8.73 -6.82 -23.99
N ASP A 368 8.98 -6.63 -25.28
CA ASP A 368 9.41 -7.68 -26.19
C ASP A 368 10.93 -7.93 -26.12
N LYS A 369 11.29 -9.19 -25.86
CA LYS A 369 12.68 -9.63 -25.72
C LYS A 369 13.51 -9.42 -26.99
N LYS A 370 12.90 -9.44 -28.18
CA LYS A 370 13.63 -9.29 -29.44
C LYS A 370 14.04 -7.83 -29.64
N HIS A 371 13.12 -6.88 -29.47
CA HIS A 371 13.47 -5.45 -29.57
C HIS A 371 14.43 -5.02 -28.46
N ALA A 372 14.25 -5.54 -27.24
CA ALA A 372 15.19 -5.34 -26.13
C ALA A 372 16.63 -5.76 -26.48
N ALA A 373 16.79 -6.88 -27.20
CA ALA A 373 18.09 -7.41 -27.60
C ALA A 373 18.79 -6.60 -28.71
N ASP A 374 18.02 -5.83 -29.48
CA ASP A 374 18.54 -4.96 -30.54
C ASP A 374 18.97 -3.58 -30.02
N PHE A 375 18.49 -3.16 -28.84
CA PHE A 375 18.91 -1.92 -28.18
C PHE A 375 20.27 -2.08 -27.48
N LYS A 376 21.35 -1.92 -28.25
CA LYS A 376 22.75 -2.08 -27.77
C LYS A 376 23.48 -0.78 -27.48
N GLU A 377 22.98 0.33 -28.00
CA GLU A 377 23.57 1.65 -27.82
C GLU A 377 22.48 2.72 -27.69
N VAL A 378 22.77 3.74 -26.88
CA VAL A 378 21.89 4.89 -26.72
C VAL A 378 21.96 5.75 -28.02
N PRO A 379 20.82 6.12 -28.62
CA PRO A 379 20.78 6.90 -29.87
C PRO A 379 21.59 8.20 -29.81
N LYS A 380 22.34 8.51 -30.87
CA LYS A 380 23.20 9.70 -30.92
C LYS A 380 22.40 10.99 -30.97
N ALA A 381 21.19 10.95 -31.52
CA ALA A 381 20.28 12.07 -31.53
C ALA A 381 19.92 12.57 -30.12
N MET A 382 20.07 11.75 -29.08
CA MET A 382 19.85 12.20 -27.69
C MET A 382 20.85 13.25 -27.22
N LYS A 383 22.03 13.35 -27.83
CA LYS A 383 23.08 14.30 -27.44
C LYS A 383 22.62 15.76 -27.48
N GLN A 384 21.62 16.10 -28.31
CA GLN A 384 21.13 17.46 -28.45
C GLN A 384 19.96 17.81 -27.52
N LEU A 385 19.47 16.85 -26.72
CA LEU A 385 18.33 17.01 -25.82
C LEU A 385 18.75 17.76 -24.54
N MET A 386 19.24 18.99 -24.70
CA MET A 386 19.84 19.78 -23.62
C MET A 386 18.85 20.17 -22.51
N GLU A 387 17.54 20.05 -22.78
CA GLU A 387 16.44 20.29 -21.84
C GLU A 387 15.98 19.04 -21.08
N LEU A 388 16.57 17.87 -21.36
CA LEU A 388 16.19 16.59 -20.77
C LEU A 388 16.47 16.59 -19.26
N LYS A 389 15.44 16.25 -18.49
CA LYS A 389 15.44 16.13 -17.03
C LYS A 389 15.30 14.69 -16.58
N ASP A 390 14.46 13.93 -17.27
CA ASP A 390 14.16 12.55 -16.90
C ASP A 390 14.45 11.61 -18.07
N LEU A 391 15.32 10.64 -17.80
CA LEU A 391 15.64 9.56 -18.71
C LEU A 391 15.31 8.22 -18.04
N SER A 392 14.40 7.46 -18.64
CA SER A 392 14.09 6.10 -18.22
C SER A 392 14.34 5.11 -19.35
N LEU A 393 15.10 4.08 -19.07
CA LEU A 393 15.41 2.97 -19.95
C LEU A 393 15.04 1.67 -19.22
N THR A 394 13.87 1.12 -19.52
CA THR A 394 13.29 -0.05 -18.86
C THR A 394 13.25 -1.23 -19.84
N GLY A 395 13.42 -2.46 -19.33
CA GLY A 395 13.44 -3.65 -20.17
C GLY A 395 14.66 -3.77 -21.10
N VAL A 396 15.64 -2.87 -20.95
CA VAL A 396 16.86 -2.89 -21.75
C VAL A 396 17.79 -4.00 -21.24
N THR A 397 17.98 -5.05 -22.02
CA THR A 397 18.74 -6.24 -21.57
C THR A 397 20.13 -6.39 -22.22
N ALA A 398 20.45 -5.56 -23.22
CA ALA A 398 21.66 -5.69 -24.04
C ALA A 398 22.54 -4.42 -24.10
N LEU A 399 22.28 -3.43 -23.24
CA LEU A 399 23.09 -2.22 -23.15
C LEU A 399 24.29 -2.44 -22.22
N ASP A 400 25.49 -2.34 -22.79
CA ASP A 400 26.76 -2.61 -22.08
C ASP A 400 27.36 -1.35 -21.42
N SER A 401 27.01 -0.15 -21.90
CA SER A 401 27.53 1.11 -21.37
C SER A 401 26.63 2.31 -21.70
N LEU A 402 26.70 3.35 -20.87
CA LEU A 402 26.18 4.67 -21.19
C LEU A 402 27.26 5.53 -21.85
N PRO A 403 26.91 6.32 -22.88
CA PRO A 403 27.89 7.13 -23.60
C PRO A 403 28.37 8.34 -22.78
N GLU A 404 29.64 8.72 -22.93
CA GLU A 404 30.25 9.87 -22.24
C GLU A 404 29.45 11.17 -22.39
N TRP A 405 28.92 11.43 -23.60
CA TRP A 405 28.19 12.66 -23.90
C TRP A 405 26.88 12.79 -23.11
N LEU A 406 26.38 11.74 -22.47
CA LEU A 406 25.23 11.85 -21.57
C LEU A 406 25.54 12.78 -20.39
N GLY A 407 26.82 12.86 -19.98
CA GLY A 407 27.31 13.82 -19.00
C GLY A 407 27.20 15.29 -19.44
N ASP A 408 26.94 15.59 -20.72
CA ASP A 408 26.73 16.95 -21.21
C ASP A 408 25.29 17.44 -20.98
N LEU A 409 24.34 16.55 -20.68
CA LEU A 409 22.94 16.89 -20.42
C LEU A 409 22.74 17.41 -18.99
N LYS A 410 23.26 18.62 -18.72
CA LYS A 410 23.39 19.21 -17.37
C LYS A 410 22.08 19.41 -16.60
N LYS A 411 20.92 19.27 -17.27
CA LYS A 411 19.59 19.39 -16.66
C LYS A 411 18.99 18.05 -16.20
N LEU A 412 19.67 16.92 -16.46
CA LEU A 412 19.22 15.62 -15.98
C LEU A 412 19.12 15.60 -14.45
N GLU A 413 17.90 15.35 -13.97
CA GLU A 413 17.56 15.21 -12.55
C GLU A 413 17.39 13.74 -12.18
N THR A 414 16.90 12.91 -13.11
CA THR A 414 16.65 11.48 -12.89
C THR A 414 17.20 10.63 -14.04
N ILE A 415 17.92 9.57 -13.70
CA ILE A 415 18.31 8.51 -14.64
C ILE A 415 17.89 7.16 -14.06
N ARG A 416 17.10 6.41 -14.83
CA ARG A 416 16.71 5.03 -14.54
C ARG A 416 17.24 4.08 -15.60
N LEU A 417 18.05 3.13 -15.16
CA LEU A 417 18.57 2.04 -15.98
C LEU A 417 18.84 0.82 -15.08
N SER A 418 17.82 0.02 -14.87
CA SER A 418 17.93 -1.22 -14.09
C SER A 418 17.91 -2.46 -14.98
N ASP A 419 18.46 -3.56 -14.48
CA ASP A 419 18.39 -4.89 -15.11
C ASP A 419 19.00 -4.97 -16.53
N SER A 420 20.06 -4.18 -16.74
CA SER A 420 20.86 -4.18 -17.96
C SER A 420 22.22 -4.88 -17.76
N ARG A 421 23.19 -4.65 -18.65
CA ARG A 421 24.54 -5.22 -18.60
C ARG A 421 25.62 -4.17 -18.37
N VAL A 422 25.24 -3.02 -17.80
CA VAL A 422 26.19 -1.91 -17.68
C VAL A 422 27.28 -2.26 -16.69
N ALA A 423 28.51 -2.33 -17.18
CA ALA A 423 29.68 -2.67 -16.39
C ALA A 423 30.42 -1.44 -15.84
N ASP A 424 30.25 -0.28 -16.48
CA ASP A 424 30.88 0.98 -16.10
C ASP A 424 30.03 2.19 -16.49
N ILE A 425 30.16 3.28 -15.74
CA ILE A 425 29.46 4.55 -15.92
C ILE A 425 30.50 5.66 -15.98
N HIS A 426 30.50 6.42 -17.07
CA HIS A 426 31.49 7.49 -17.27
C HIS A 426 31.46 8.53 -16.12
N PRO A 427 32.62 9.02 -15.63
CA PRO A 427 32.71 10.00 -14.53
C PRO A 427 31.80 11.23 -14.67
N ALA A 428 31.58 11.70 -15.91
CA ALA A 428 30.75 12.86 -16.19
C ALA A 428 29.27 12.65 -15.83
N ILE A 429 28.76 11.42 -15.84
CA ILE A 429 27.38 11.08 -15.48
C ILE A 429 27.23 11.13 -13.95
N TRP A 430 28.18 10.55 -13.21
CA TRP A 430 28.21 10.60 -11.75
C TRP A 430 28.22 12.03 -11.20
N GLN A 431 28.77 12.98 -11.97
CA GLN A 431 28.98 14.38 -11.58
C GLN A 431 27.98 15.35 -12.25
N LEU A 432 26.86 14.86 -12.77
CA LEU A 432 25.83 15.71 -13.39
C LEU A 432 25.23 16.69 -12.36
N PRO A 433 25.32 18.02 -12.56
CA PRO A 433 25.13 19.02 -11.50
C PRO A 433 23.69 19.14 -10.97
N ALA A 434 22.70 18.60 -11.68
CA ALA A 434 21.29 18.60 -11.28
C ALA A 434 20.76 17.20 -10.92
N LEU A 435 21.60 16.16 -11.01
CA LEU A 435 21.19 14.77 -10.80
C LEU A 435 20.83 14.55 -9.33
N LYS A 436 19.58 14.21 -9.07
CA LYS A 436 19.03 13.93 -7.74
C LYS A 436 18.86 12.44 -7.50
N LYS A 437 18.46 11.69 -8.54
CA LYS A 437 18.12 10.28 -8.44
C LYS A 437 18.80 9.46 -9.53
N LEU A 438 19.55 8.43 -9.11
CA LEU A 438 20.26 7.53 -10.01
C LEU A 438 19.94 6.07 -9.65
N TYR A 439 19.27 5.38 -10.56
CA TYR A 439 18.87 3.99 -10.40
C TYR A 439 19.65 3.10 -11.36
N LEU A 440 20.49 2.23 -10.80
CA LEU A 440 21.40 1.34 -11.53
C LEU A 440 21.35 -0.10 -10.97
N GLY A 441 20.23 -0.50 -10.38
CA GLY A 441 20.04 -1.85 -9.84
C GLY A 441 20.15 -2.93 -10.91
N GLY A 442 20.62 -4.13 -10.56
CA GLY A 442 20.63 -5.27 -11.49
C GLY A 442 21.60 -5.15 -12.66
N ASN A 443 22.69 -4.39 -12.52
CA ASN A 443 23.72 -4.20 -13.54
C ASN A 443 25.00 -5.02 -13.21
N GLN A 444 26.13 -4.69 -13.85
CA GLN A 444 27.41 -5.37 -13.69
C GLN A 444 28.50 -4.45 -13.12
N LEU A 445 28.11 -3.39 -12.40
CA LEU A 445 29.04 -2.39 -11.89
C LEU A 445 30.00 -3.01 -10.87
N GLN A 446 31.30 -2.77 -11.06
CA GLN A 446 32.35 -3.23 -10.15
C GLN A 446 32.86 -2.14 -9.21
N SER A 447 32.63 -0.88 -9.58
CA SER A 447 33.03 0.29 -8.80
C SER A 447 32.08 1.47 -9.00
N VAL A 448 32.09 2.39 -8.04
CA VAL A 448 31.40 3.67 -8.11
C VAL A 448 32.44 4.78 -8.17
N HIS A 449 32.20 5.82 -8.98
CA HIS A 449 33.14 6.94 -9.09
C HIS A 449 33.30 7.67 -7.74
N PRO A 450 34.53 8.03 -7.31
CA PRO A 450 34.79 8.60 -5.99
C PRO A 450 34.21 9.99 -5.75
N VAL A 451 33.76 10.67 -6.80
CA VAL A 451 33.10 11.97 -6.72
C VAL A 451 31.72 11.86 -7.36
N LEU A 452 30.69 12.11 -6.56
CA LEU A 452 29.29 12.10 -6.97
C LEU A 452 28.75 13.53 -7.04
N SER A 453 27.69 13.74 -7.81
CA SER A 453 27.01 15.04 -7.97
C SER A 453 26.49 15.59 -6.65
N GLU A 454 26.82 16.83 -6.32
CA GLU A 454 26.41 17.49 -5.07
C GLU A 454 24.89 17.49 -4.81
N SER A 455 24.07 17.41 -5.87
CA SER A 455 22.60 17.32 -5.76
C SER A 455 22.06 15.91 -5.59
N LEU A 456 22.90 14.87 -5.65
CA LEU A 456 22.46 13.48 -5.57
C LEU A 456 21.94 13.17 -4.16
N GLU A 457 20.70 12.68 -4.10
CA GLU A 457 19.97 12.35 -2.87
C GLU A 457 19.71 10.84 -2.77
N THR A 458 19.39 10.21 -3.91
CA THR A 458 19.02 8.78 -4.00
C THR A 458 19.96 8.05 -4.96
N LEU A 459 20.55 6.95 -4.48
CA LEU A 459 21.39 6.06 -5.28
C LEU A 459 21.01 4.60 -5.07
N VAL A 460 20.60 3.92 -6.14
CA VAL A 460 20.27 2.49 -6.14
C VAL A 460 21.31 1.71 -6.92
N LEU A 461 22.03 0.82 -6.23
CA LEU A 461 23.12 0.00 -6.74
C LEU A 461 22.95 -1.49 -6.38
N SER A 462 21.75 -1.89 -5.95
CA SER A 462 21.46 -3.27 -5.60
C SER A 462 21.79 -4.24 -6.75
N ASN A 463 22.13 -5.49 -6.42
CA ASN A 463 22.37 -6.55 -7.41
C ASN A 463 23.47 -6.22 -8.45
N ASN A 464 24.57 -5.60 -8.02
CA ASN A 464 25.74 -5.34 -8.85
C ASN A 464 26.92 -6.26 -8.47
N LYS A 465 28.16 -5.88 -8.80
CA LYS A 465 29.41 -6.59 -8.48
C LYS A 465 30.35 -5.74 -7.63
N LEU A 466 29.80 -4.81 -6.84
CA LEU A 466 30.58 -3.88 -6.02
C LEU A 466 31.27 -4.62 -4.87
N THR A 467 32.56 -4.32 -4.68
CA THR A 467 33.34 -4.81 -3.52
C THR A 467 33.49 -3.76 -2.42
N THR A 468 33.21 -2.49 -2.73
CA THR A 468 33.17 -1.33 -1.83
C THR A 468 32.38 -0.19 -2.48
N VAL A 469 32.13 0.88 -1.73
CA VAL A 469 31.65 2.19 -2.21
C VAL A 469 32.56 3.33 -1.72
N PRO A 470 32.60 4.49 -2.40
CA PRO A 470 33.42 5.64 -1.98
C PRO A 470 32.78 6.47 -0.86
N GLU A 471 33.57 7.21 -0.08
CA GLU A 471 33.08 8.08 1.01
C GLU A 471 32.02 9.10 0.56
N SER A 472 32.03 9.51 -0.71
CA SER A 472 31.05 10.46 -1.25
C SER A 472 29.60 10.01 -1.15
N VAL A 473 29.32 8.71 -0.90
CA VAL A 473 27.94 8.22 -0.69
C VAL A 473 27.37 8.55 0.69
N ILE A 474 28.20 8.94 1.67
CA ILE A 474 27.79 9.18 3.06
C ILE A 474 26.80 10.35 3.19
N ARG A 475 26.78 11.29 2.22
CA ARG A 475 25.87 12.45 2.23
C ARG A 475 24.49 12.16 1.62
N LEU A 476 24.27 10.95 1.11
CA LEU A 476 23.00 10.59 0.48
C LEU A 476 21.90 10.47 1.53
N GLN A 477 20.66 10.67 1.11
CA GLN A 477 19.48 10.40 1.95
C GLN A 477 19.08 8.93 1.86
N TYR A 478 19.21 8.35 0.67
CA TYR A 478 18.92 6.95 0.40
C TYR A 478 20.04 6.27 -0.38
N LEU A 479 20.52 5.15 0.15
CA LEU A 479 21.49 4.29 -0.52
C LEU A 479 21.05 2.83 -0.43
N ASN A 480 20.86 2.19 -1.58
CA ASN A 480 20.72 0.74 -1.65
C ASN A 480 21.94 0.09 -2.31
N ILE A 481 22.64 -0.76 -1.56
CA ILE A 481 23.83 -1.51 -1.98
C ILE A 481 23.69 -3.02 -1.72
N GLU A 482 22.47 -3.50 -1.51
CA GLU A 482 22.18 -4.91 -1.26
C GLU A 482 22.63 -5.82 -2.40
N ASN A 483 22.84 -7.10 -2.10
CA ASN A 483 23.18 -8.13 -3.08
C ASN A 483 24.46 -7.82 -3.89
N ASN A 484 25.42 -7.15 -3.24
CA ASN A 484 26.77 -6.92 -3.77
C ASN A 484 27.82 -7.71 -2.97
N PRO A 485 28.92 -8.17 -3.60
CA PRO A 485 30.03 -8.87 -2.93
C PRO A 485 30.95 -7.91 -2.13
N LEU A 486 30.36 -7.06 -1.28
CA LEU A 486 31.05 -6.04 -0.49
C LEU A 486 32.01 -6.68 0.52
N GLN A 487 33.24 -6.17 0.58
CA GLN A 487 34.30 -6.65 1.47
C GLN A 487 34.72 -5.57 2.47
N HIS A 488 34.60 -4.29 2.09
CA HIS A 488 34.92 -3.13 2.90
C HIS A 488 33.93 -2.01 2.61
N LEU A 489 33.69 -1.14 3.59
CA LEU A 489 32.84 0.04 3.48
C LEU A 489 33.51 1.22 4.18
N PRO A 490 33.29 2.47 3.73
CA PRO A 490 33.79 3.65 4.40
C PRO A 490 33.09 3.85 5.75
N ALA A 491 33.78 4.45 6.73
CA ALA A 491 33.18 4.83 8.01
C ALA A 491 32.15 5.96 7.83
N GLY A 492 31.12 6.00 8.68
CA GLY A 492 30.03 6.97 8.60
C GLY A 492 28.88 6.55 7.67
N LEU A 493 29.01 5.41 6.99
CA LEU A 493 27.91 4.86 6.19
C LEU A 493 26.72 4.45 7.07
N GLU A 494 27.00 4.04 8.31
CA GLU A 494 26.04 3.74 9.37
C GLU A 494 25.19 4.94 9.83
N ASP A 495 25.55 6.16 9.42
CA ASP A 495 24.83 7.40 9.74
C ASP A 495 23.91 7.86 8.58
N ILE A 496 23.88 7.15 7.45
CA ILE A 496 22.95 7.45 6.35
C ILE A 496 21.50 7.18 6.83
N PRO A 497 20.55 8.11 6.61
CA PRO A 497 19.17 7.95 7.08
C PRO A 497 18.49 6.67 6.60
N GLN A 498 18.62 6.35 5.31
CA GLN A 498 18.07 5.12 4.73
C GLN A 498 19.17 4.35 3.99
N LEU A 499 19.73 3.34 4.69
CA LEU A 499 20.72 2.41 4.16
C LEU A 499 20.15 1.00 4.03
N SER A 500 19.93 0.57 2.79
CA SER A 500 19.62 -0.84 2.47
C SER A 500 20.91 -1.62 2.29
N LEU A 501 21.19 -2.51 3.24
CA LEU A 501 22.34 -3.41 3.32
C LEU A 501 21.97 -4.62 4.19
N GLU A 502 22.39 -5.82 3.81
CA GLU A 502 22.08 -7.03 4.58
C GLU A 502 22.65 -6.94 6.00
N LEU A 503 21.86 -7.31 7.02
CA LEU A 503 22.25 -7.17 8.45
C LEU A 503 23.62 -7.81 8.75
N ALA A 504 23.90 -8.98 8.19
CA ALA A 504 25.19 -9.64 8.36
C ALA A 504 26.38 -8.78 7.89
N LYS A 505 26.18 -7.96 6.85
CA LYS A 505 27.19 -7.00 6.36
C LYS A 505 27.20 -5.73 7.20
N LYS A 506 26.04 -5.20 7.63
CA LYS A 506 25.98 -4.09 8.60
C LYS A 506 26.84 -4.43 9.83
N MET A 507 26.65 -5.62 10.41
CA MET A 507 27.38 -6.07 11.61
C MET A 507 28.87 -6.35 11.39
N SER A 508 29.29 -6.75 10.19
CA SER A 508 30.68 -7.15 9.92
C SER A 508 31.53 -6.05 9.28
N LEU A 509 30.91 -5.08 8.60
CA LEU A 509 31.60 -4.05 7.82
C LEU A 509 31.46 -2.63 8.40
N LEU A 510 30.52 -2.38 9.32
CA LEU A 510 30.25 -1.05 9.90
C LEU A 510 30.32 -1.09 11.44
N ASP A 511 30.45 0.08 12.09
CA ASP A 511 30.25 0.20 13.54
C ASP A 511 28.76 0.22 13.89
N TYR A 512 28.14 -0.95 13.70
CA TYR A 512 26.73 -1.17 13.97
C TYR A 512 26.47 -1.66 15.41
N SER A 513 27.41 -1.39 16.33
CA SER A 513 27.30 -1.81 17.72
C SER A 513 26.38 -0.87 18.53
N TYR A 514 25.54 -1.45 19.39
CA TYR A 514 24.71 -0.67 20.30
C TYR A 514 25.57 0.00 21.39
N LYS A 515 25.36 1.30 21.62
CA LYS A 515 26.19 2.10 22.54
C LYS A 515 25.60 2.25 23.96
N GLY A 516 24.44 1.64 24.23
CA GLY A 516 23.69 1.85 25.48
C GLY A 516 22.90 3.16 25.45
N ALA A 517 21.76 3.20 26.15
CA ALA A 517 20.92 4.40 26.23
C ALA A 517 21.67 5.63 26.80
N ASP A 518 22.58 5.38 27.75
CA ASP A 518 23.45 6.36 28.42
C ASP A 518 24.76 6.65 27.66
N GLY A 519 25.01 5.97 26.53
CA GLY A 519 26.26 6.04 25.78
C GLY A 519 27.47 5.42 26.50
N GLN A 520 27.29 4.73 27.62
CA GLN A 520 28.37 4.11 28.41
C GLN A 520 28.58 2.62 28.06
N GLY A 521 27.99 2.14 26.97
CA GLY A 521 28.07 0.75 26.51
C GLY A 521 27.06 -0.16 27.20
N VAL A 522 27.11 -1.45 26.87
CA VAL A 522 26.17 -2.47 27.37
C VAL A 522 26.65 -3.14 28.67
N VAL A 523 25.71 -3.61 29.49
CA VAL A 523 25.97 -4.45 30.68
C VAL A 523 25.49 -5.90 30.44
N PRO A 524 26.06 -6.91 31.13
CA PRO A 524 25.60 -8.28 31.02
C PRO A 524 24.17 -8.47 31.54
N TYR A 525 23.40 -9.31 30.86
CA TYR A 525 22.06 -9.76 31.28
C TYR A 525 21.91 -11.28 31.07
N ASP A 526 20.96 -11.88 31.77
CA ASP A 526 20.62 -13.30 31.67
C ASP A 526 19.49 -13.50 30.66
N ASP A 527 19.85 -13.87 29.45
CA ASP A 527 18.92 -14.03 28.33
C ASP A 527 17.90 -15.16 28.55
N SER A 528 18.21 -16.13 29.42
CA SER A 528 17.33 -17.27 29.66
C SER A 528 15.98 -16.87 30.27
N ARG A 529 15.92 -15.73 30.96
CA ARG A 529 14.71 -15.23 31.66
C ARG A 529 13.59 -14.82 30.72
N PHE A 530 13.91 -14.48 29.47
CA PHE A 530 12.94 -14.03 28.48
C PHE A 530 12.19 -15.19 27.80
N TYR A 531 12.65 -16.43 27.97
CA TYR A 531 12.10 -17.58 27.25
C TYR A 531 11.27 -18.51 28.14
N ALA A 532 10.18 -19.04 27.59
CA ALA A 532 9.26 -19.92 28.30
C ALA A 532 9.93 -21.24 28.73
N LYS A 533 10.94 -21.71 27.99
CA LYS A 533 11.70 -22.94 28.33
C LYS A 533 12.39 -22.91 29.70
N SER A 534 12.58 -21.71 30.26
CA SER A 534 13.17 -21.52 31.59
C SER A 534 12.13 -21.51 32.72
N ASP A 535 10.83 -21.56 32.39
CA ASP A 535 9.71 -21.67 33.35
C ASP A 535 9.11 -23.08 33.24
N PRO A 536 9.26 -23.95 34.27
CA PRO A 536 8.83 -25.36 34.19
C PRO A 536 7.34 -25.55 33.88
N ASP A 537 6.48 -24.66 34.35
CA ASP A 537 5.03 -24.76 34.11
C ASP A 537 4.71 -24.45 32.64
N LEU A 538 5.34 -23.40 32.09
CA LEU A 538 5.14 -23.01 30.70
C LEU A 538 5.75 -24.02 29.73
N LEU A 539 6.92 -24.59 30.07
CA LEU A 539 7.55 -25.63 29.26
C LEU A 539 6.66 -26.87 29.19
N LEU A 540 6.15 -27.34 30.33
CA LEU A 540 5.25 -28.51 30.35
C LEU A 540 4.01 -28.27 29.50
N LEU A 541 3.34 -27.12 29.68
CA LEU A 541 2.18 -26.74 28.88
C LEU A 541 2.50 -26.72 27.38
N LEU A 542 3.63 -26.09 27.00
CA LEU A 542 4.05 -25.97 25.62
C LEU A 542 4.32 -27.35 24.99
N GLU A 543 5.02 -28.24 25.70
CA GLU A 543 5.28 -29.60 25.21
C GLU A 543 4.01 -30.41 25.00
N GLU A 544 3.06 -30.32 25.93
CA GLU A 544 1.76 -31.00 25.84
C GLU A 544 0.94 -30.49 24.65
N GLN A 545 0.84 -29.16 24.49
CA GLN A 545 0.02 -28.58 23.42
C GLN A 545 0.65 -28.71 22.04
N ILE A 546 1.98 -28.67 21.91
CA ILE A 546 2.66 -28.95 20.63
C ILE A 546 2.33 -30.38 20.16
N SER A 547 2.40 -31.37 21.07
CA SER A 547 2.10 -32.75 20.70
C SER A 547 0.60 -32.94 20.42
N ALA A 548 -0.28 -32.28 21.18
CA ALA A 548 -1.72 -32.32 20.95
C ALA A 548 -2.12 -31.72 19.58
N ALA A 549 -1.39 -30.71 19.11
CA ALA A 549 -1.56 -30.11 17.78
C ALA A 549 -0.87 -30.90 16.65
N GLY A 550 -0.18 -32.02 16.95
CA GLY A 550 0.53 -32.82 15.96
C GLY A 550 1.82 -32.18 15.43
N LEU A 551 2.39 -31.22 16.16
CA LEU A 551 3.53 -30.39 15.73
C LEU A 551 4.89 -30.88 16.28
N ASP A 552 4.99 -32.15 16.67
CA ASP A 552 6.20 -32.74 17.29
C ASP A 552 7.47 -32.53 16.46
N ARG A 553 7.36 -32.48 15.12
CA ARG A 553 8.48 -32.19 14.21
C ARG A 553 9.13 -30.83 14.47
N PHE A 554 8.35 -29.84 14.89
CA PHE A 554 8.78 -28.45 15.09
C PHE A 554 9.07 -28.12 16.55
N LYS A 555 8.95 -29.11 17.44
CA LYS A 555 8.99 -28.94 18.89
C LYS A 555 10.22 -28.15 19.37
N GLU A 556 11.41 -28.51 18.89
CA GLU A 556 12.64 -27.84 19.30
C GLU A 556 12.67 -26.37 18.87
N GLY A 557 12.27 -26.07 17.62
CA GLY A 557 12.20 -24.71 17.10
C GLY A 557 11.18 -23.84 17.86
N LEU A 558 9.98 -24.37 18.09
CA LEU A 558 8.93 -23.69 18.85
C LEU A 558 9.38 -23.41 20.30
N ILE A 559 9.92 -24.40 21.01
CA ILE A 559 10.40 -24.23 22.39
C ILE A 559 11.52 -23.20 22.47
N ASN A 560 12.45 -23.19 21.52
CA ASN A 560 13.57 -22.27 21.52
C ASN A 560 13.19 -20.81 21.24
N ARG A 561 12.06 -20.58 20.59
CA ARG A 561 11.57 -19.24 20.24
C ARG A 561 10.49 -18.73 21.21
N THR A 562 9.76 -19.62 21.88
CA THR A 562 8.62 -19.21 22.73
C THR A 562 9.05 -18.30 23.89
N ARG A 563 8.46 -17.11 23.96
CA ARG A 563 8.73 -16.11 25.00
C ARG A 563 7.95 -16.37 26.28
N ARG A 564 8.53 -16.00 27.41
CA ARG A 564 7.87 -15.95 28.72
C ARG A 564 7.06 -14.66 28.82
N SER A 565 5.83 -14.70 28.34
CA SER A 565 5.00 -13.51 28.18
C SER A 565 4.12 -13.24 29.40
N VAL A 566 3.83 -11.96 29.64
CA VAL A 566 2.77 -11.52 30.57
C VAL A 566 1.62 -10.95 29.75
N ALA A 567 0.44 -11.54 29.87
CA ALA A 567 -0.81 -11.08 29.27
C ALA A 567 -1.48 -10.03 30.17
N PHE A 568 -2.17 -9.08 29.55
CA PHE A 568 -3.06 -8.13 30.19
C PHE A 568 -4.41 -8.13 29.48
N GLU A 569 -5.48 -8.28 30.25
CA GLU A 569 -6.86 -8.18 29.78
C GLU A 569 -7.54 -7.00 30.48
N THR A 570 -8.05 -6.05 29.70
CA THR A 570 -8.77 -4.90 30.21
C THR A 570 -10.12 -5.30 30.79
N THR A 571 -10.44 -4.74 31.97
CA THR A 571 -11.63 -5.09 32.75
C THR A 571 -12.60 -3.92 32.86
N GLU A 572 -12.82 -3.39 34.05
CA GLU A 572 -13.69 -2.26 34.30
C GLU A 572 -12.97 -0.91 34.17
N GLU A 573 -13.76 0.15 33.98
CA GLU A 573 -13.28 1.53 33.99
C GLU A 573 -12.66 1.91 35.34
N ASP A 574 -11.52 2.57 35.30
CA ASP A 574 -10.80 3.00 36.49
C ASP A 574 -11.31 4.36 36.99
N SER A 575 -11.88 4.36 38.19
CA SER A 575 -12.33 5.57 38.89
C SER A 575 -11.19 6.48 39.40
N TYR A 576 -9.93 6.09 39.21
CA TYR A 576 -8.73 6.76 39.72
C TYR A 576 -8.61 6.83 41.26
N PHE A 577 -9.42 6.05 41.99
CA PHE A 577 -9.37 6.03 43.45
C PHE A 577 -8.16 5.27 43.99
N GLU A 578 -7.78 4.17 43.33
CA GLU A 578 -6.60 3.38 43.65
C GLU A 578 -5.43 3.87 42.78
N LYS A 579 -4.28 4.08 43.41
CA LYS A 579 -3.06 4.53 42.72
C LYS A 579 -2.22 3.32 42.34
N GLY A 580 -1.57 3.40 41.19
CA GLY A 580 -0.53 2.47 40.80
C GLY A 580 -1.02 1.06 40.44
N ASN A 581 -2.31 0.87 40.15
CA ASN A 581 -2.81 -0.33 39.49
C ASN A 581 -2.37 -0.35 38.01
N HIS A 582 -2.50 -1.50 37.34
CA HIS A 582 -2.40 -1.55 35.88
C HIS A 582 -3.51 -0.72 35.25
N ARG A 583 -3.15 0.18 34.33
CA ARG A 583 -4.11 1.01 33.61
C ARG A 583 -3.72 1.13 32.15
N PHE A 584 -4.70 1.02 31.27
CA PHE A 584 -4.60 1.28 29.83
C PHE A 584 -5.57 2.41 29.49
N GLY A 585 -5.10 3.45 28.81
CA GLY A 585 -5.86 4.67 28.54
C GLY A 585 -6.03 5.58 29.77
N GLY A 586 -6.68 6.72 29.58
CA GLY A 586 -6.90 7.71 30.62
C GLY A 586 -5.67 8.56 30.96
N LEU A 587 -5.49 8.83 32.25
CA LEU A 587 -4.36 9.58 32.79
C LEU A 587 -3.53 8.71 33.77
N PRO A 588 -2.21 8.95 33.87
CA PRO A 588 -1.30 8.23 34.76
C PRO A 588 -1.39 8.69 36.22
N ASP A 589 -0.99 7.82 37.16
CA ASP A 589 -0.62 8.22 38.52
C ASP A 589 0.86 8.64 38.55
N LEU A 590 1.16 9.93 38.36
CA LEU A 590 2.52 10.41 38.14
C LEU A 590 3.40 10.38 39.40
N PRO A 591 4.73 10.16 39.24
CA PRO A 591 5.68 10.31 40.34
C PRO A 591 5.63 11.70 40.99
N PRO A 592 5.91 11.82 42.30
CA PRO A 592 5.86 13.10 43.00
C PRO A 592 6.80 14.13 42.37
N GLY A 593 6.26 15.29 42.00
CA GLY A 593 7.01 16.40 41.42
C GLY A 593 7.35 16.27 39.93
N VAL A 594 6.87 15.23 39.25
CA VAL A 594 6.99 15.07 37.80
C VAL A 594 5.80 15.72 37.11
N SER A 595 6.06 16.70 36.24
CA SER A 595 5.03 17.30 35.38
C SER A 595 4.55 16.30 34.33
N TYR A 596 3.31 16.47 33.85
CA TYR A 596 2.79 15.66 32.74
C TYR A 596 3.72 15.79 31.52
N PRO A 597 4.19 14.68 30.91
CA PRO A 597 5.10 14.76 29.79
C PRO A 597 4.54 15.56 28.61
N SER A 598 5.33 16.50 28.09
CA SER A 598 4.97 17.39 27.00
C SER A 598 6.11 17.59 26.00
N PHE A 599 5.78 18.16 24.83
CA PHE A 599 6.70 18.58 23.78
C PHE A 599 6.22 19.89 23.14
N ILE A 600 7.06 20.49 22.29
CA ILE A 600 6.71 21.70 21.52
C ILE A 600 6.39 21.27 20.09
N ASP A 601 5.17 21.56 19.64
CA ASP A 601 4.73 21.24 18.27
C ASP A 601 5.36 22.16 17.21
N ALA A 602 5.14 21.86 15.92
CA ALA A 602 5.66 22.64 14.80
C ALA A 602 5.16 24.11 14.79
N TYR A 603 4.11 24.43 15.56
CA TYR A 603 3.57 25.78 15.72
C TYR A 603 4.11 26.50 16.96
N GLY A 604 5.04 25.87 17.70
CA GLY A 604 5.63 26.43 18.91
C GLY A 604 4.73 26.33 20.15
N GLN A 605 3.69 25.52 20.13
CA GLN A 605 2.78 25.32 21.27
C GLN A 605 3.21 24.11 22.11
N GLU A 606 3.06 24.22 23.43
CA GLU A 606 3.27 23.08 24.32
C GLU A 606 2.08 22.13 24.28
N ARG A 607 2.36 20.86 24.01
CA ARG A 607 1.36 19.78 23.87
C ARG A 607 1.74 18.60 24.75
N GLY A 608 0.75 17.99 25.39
CA GLY A 608 0.93 16.77 26.19
C GLY A 608 1.12 15.54 25.31
N LEU A 609 2.04 14.67 25.70
CA LEU A 609 2.19 13.34 25.08
C LEU A 609 0.97 12.47 25.40
N GLN A 610 0.53 11.66 24.46
CA GLN A 610 -0.55 10.70 24.66
C GLN A 610 -0.12 9.64 25.68
N PHE A 611 -0.85 9.54 26.80
CA PHE A 611 -0.66 8.43 27.74
C PHE A 611 -1.29 7.15 27.18
N ILE A 612 -0.53 6.07 27.22
CA ILE A 612 -0.97 4.77 26.73
C ILE A 612 -1.21 3.80 27.89
N ALA A 613 -0.22 3.58 28.76
CA ALA A 613 -0.37 2.62 29.84
C ALA A 613 0.51 2.92 31.06
N GLN A 614 0.07 2.44 32.24
CA GLN A 614 0.93 2.26 33.40
C GLN A 614 0.91 0.81 33.85
N ILE A 615 2.09 0.24 34.13
CA ILE A 615 2.27 -1.15 34.51
C ILE A 615 2.99 -1.24 35.84
N ASN A 616 2.32 -1.79 36.85
CA ASN A 616 2.92 -2.05 38.16
C ASN A 616 3.80 -3.30 38.12
N CYS A 617 5.12 -3.10 38.14
CA CYS A 617 6.07 -4.20 38.07
C CYS A 617 6.03 -5.11 39.32
N ALA A 618 5.70 -4.56 40.49
CA ALA A 618 5.55 -5.35 41.71
C ALA A 618 4.37 -6.32 41.63
N ALA A 619 3.26 -5.90 41.02
CA ALA A 619 2.06 -6.73 40.88
C ALA A 619 2.31 -7.97 39.98
N ILE A 620 3.11 -7.83 38.92
CA ILE A 620 3.45 -8.93 37.99
C ILE A 620 4.76 -9.65 38.34
N ALA A 621 5.42 -9.29 39.44
CA ALA A 621 6.70 -9.88 39.83
C ALA A 621 6.61 -11.41 40.05
N HIS A 622 5.45 -11.95 40.39
CA HIS A 622 5.28 -13.40 40.55
C HIS A 622 5.13 -14.16 39.21
N LEU A 623 4.94 -13.45 38.10
CA LEU A 623 4.73 -14.01 36.76
C LEU A 623 6.00 -14.09 35.91
N GLN A 624 6.98 -13.21 36.21
CA GLN A 624 8.20 -13.02 35.42
C GLN A 624 9.35 -12.52 36.30
N ASP A 625 10.60 -12.57 35.81
CA ASP A 625 11.82 -12.12 36.50
C ASP A 625 12.79 -11.30 35.63
N TYR A 626 12.35 -10.80 34.48
CA TYR A 626 13.14 -9.96 33.57
C TYR A 626 12.88 -8.44 33.72
N LEU A 627 11.70 -8.03 34.19
CA LEU A 627 11.41 -6.64 34.55
C LEU A 627 11.86 -6.34 35.99
N PRO A 628 11.98 -5.05 36.36
CA PRO A 628 12.15 -4.66 37.75
C PRO A 628 11.15 -5.36 38.68
N ARG A 629 11.60 -5.72 39.88
CA ARG A 629 10.76 -6.41 40.88
C ARG A 629 9.78 -5.49 41.60
N THR A 630 9.99 -4.18 41.47
CA THR A 630 9.29 -3.09 42.16
C THR A 630 9.13 -1.90 41.22
N GLY A 631 8.23 -1.00 41.57
CA GLY A 631 7.99 0.23 40.81
C GLY A 631 6.93 0.10 39.73
N ILE A 632 6.73 1.19 38.99
CA ILE A 632 5.71 1.35 37.95
C ILE A 632 6.38 1.90 36.69
N LEU A 633 6.03 1.31 35.54
CA LEU A 633 6.38 1.81 34.21
C LEU A 633 5.22 2.63 33.65
N TYR A 634 5.52 3.71 32.95
CA TYR A 634 4.54 4.57 32.28
C TYR A 634 4.94 4.76 30.82
N PHE A 635 3.98 4.64 29.91
CA PHE A 635 4.22 4.67 28.48
C PHE A 635 3.47 5.83 27.85
N PHE A 636 4.20 6.69 27.15
CA PHE A 636 3.69 7.84 26.42
C PHE A 636 4.20 7.85 24.99
N VAL A 637 3.44 8.47 24.10
CA VAL A 637 3.74 8.62 22.67
C VAL A 637 3.45 10.07 22.26
N GLN A 638 4.24 10.61 21.35
CA GLN A 638 4.06 11.96 20.83
C GLN A 638 2.99 12.04 19.76
N ASP A 639 3.15 11.21 18.72
CA ASP A 639 2.30 11.19 17.54
C ASP A 639 1.97 9.73 17.18
N LEU A 640 0.69 9.36 17.15
CA LEU A 640 0.21 8.03 16.76
C LEU A 640 -0.09 7.94 15.25
N GLN A 641 0.08 9.02 14.50
CA GLN A 641 -0.21 9.12 13.07
C GLN A 641 1.06 9.11 12.22
N ASP A 642 2.20 9.50 12.78
CA ASP A 642 3.50 9.48 12.11
C ASP A 642 4.46 8.47 12.76
N GLN A 643 4.75 7.38 12.05
CA GLN A 643 5.66 6.33 12.53
C GLN A 643 7.11 6.80 12.72
N ASP A 644 7.55 7.80 11.94
CA ASP A 644 8.90 8.36 12.04
C ASP A 644 9.01 9.36 13.21
N GLU A 645 7.89 9.91 13.69
CA GLU A 645 7.83 10.91 14.75
C GLU A 645 7.12 10.44 16.05
N MET A 646 6.88 9.13 16.23
CA MET A 646 6.15 8.61 17.40
C MET A 646 6.72 9.06 18.76
N GLY A 647 8.02 9.35 18.84
CA GLY A 647 8.64 10.02 19.99
C GLY A 647 8.30 9.39 21.36
N PRO A 648 8.53 8.07 21.57
CA PRO A 648 8.10 7.40 22.80
C PRO A 648 8.80 7.96 24.03
N ARG A 649 8.07 8.06 25.13
CA ARG A 649 8.63 8.35 26.45
C ARG A 649 8.18 7.31 27.45
N VAL A 650 9.14 6.58 27.99
CA VAL A 650 8.91 5.58 29.02
C VAL A 650 9.52 6.04 30.34
N LEU A 651 8.69 6.15 31.39
CA LEU A 651 9.14 6.51 32.73
C LEU A 651 9.14 5.28 33.62
N TYR A 652 10.10 5.22 34.54
CA TYR A 652 10.14 4.22 35.60
C TYR A 652 10.25 4.90 36.96
N TYR A 653 9.38 4.53 37.89
CA TYR A 653 9.38 5.04 39.26
C TYR A 653 9.37 3.90 40.27
N ASP A 654 10.37 3.90 41.16
CA ASP A 654 10.62 2.86 42.18
C ASP A 654 10.45 3.42 43.60
N GLY A 655 9.43 4.25 43.82
CA GLY A 655 9.09 4.81 45.14
C GLY A 655 7.75 4.30 45.66
N ASP A 656 7.28 4.85 46.79
CA ASP A 656 6.02 4.43 47.41
C ASP A 656 4.83 4.86 46.54
N VAL A 657 3.87 3.95 46.35
CA VAL A 657 2.64 4.18 45.59
C VAL A 657 1.78 5.25 46.28
N SER A 658 1.88 5.39 47.61
CA SER A 658 1.16 6.45 48.33
C SER A 658 1.59 7.86 47.92
N ASP A 659 2.83 8.01 47.47
CA ASP A 659 3.45 9.29 47.13
C ASP A 659 3.11 9.74 45.70
N LEU A 660 2.51 8.87 44.88
CA LEU A 660 2.10 9.22 43.52
C LEU A 660 1.04 10.33 43.54
N GLN A 661 1.12 11.26 42.60
CA GLN A 661 0.02 12.16 42.30
C GLN A 661 -1.06 11.38 41.56
N SER A 662 -2.31 11.40 42.04
CA SER A 662 -3.38 10.64 41.38
C SER A 662 -3.69 11.27 40.01
N ALA A 663 -4.01 10.43 39.04
CA ALA A 663 -4.61 10.86 37.78
C ALA A 663 -5.80 11.83 37.95
N LYS A 664 -6.60 11.67 39.01
CA LYS A 664 -7.74 12.55 39.33
C LYS A 664 -7.32 13.98 39.72
N GLU A 665 -6.08 14.14 40.18
CA GLU A 665 -5.49 15.41 40.60
C GLU A 665 -4.74 16.08 39.44
N LEU A 666 -4.58 15.38 38.30
CA LEU A 666 -4.00 15.93 37.08
C LEU A 666 -5.07 16.73 36.35
N ASN A 667 -5.01 18.05 36.47
CA ASN A 667 -5.93 18.97 35.78
C ASN A 667 -5.52 19.14 34.30
N ILE A 668 -5.63 18.06 33.52
CA ILE A 668 -5.27 18.00 32.10
C ILE A 668 -6.54 18.04 31.25
N GLU A 669 -6.66 19.09 30.42
CA GLU A 669 -7.75 19.22 29.47
C GLU A 669 -7.49 18.33 28.23
N PRO A 670 -8.51 17.68 27.64
CA PRO A 670 -8.31 16.83 26.45
C PRO A 670 -7.60 17.55 25.29
N ALA A 671 -7.88 18.85 25.09
CA ALA A 671 -7.26 19.66 24.05
C ALA A 671 -5.76 19.95 24.28
N PHE A 672 -5.22 19.67 25.47
CA PHE A 672 -3.78 19.76 25.73
C PHE A 672 -3.03 18.58 25.09
N ILE A 673 -3.65 17.42 25.00
CA ILE A 673 -3.09 16.24 24.34
C ILE A 673 -3.02 16.52 22.85
N TYR A 674 -1.89 16.15 22.23
CA TYR A 674 -1.64 16.44 20.82
C TYR A 674 -2.59 15.68 19.87
N GLU A 675 -2.92 14.44 20.22
CA GLU A 675 -3.78 13.58 19.41
C GLU A 675 -5.22 14.09 19.30
N ASP A 676 -5.79 13.99 18.09
CA ASP A 676 -7.18 14.41 17.80
C ASP A 676 -8.21 13.57 18.59
N HIS A 677 -7.82 12.41 19.15
CA HIS A 677 -8.62 11.56 20.03
C HIS A 677 -8.73 12.05 21.50
N GLY A 678 -7.83 12.92 21.96
CA GLY A 678 -7.82 13.39 23.35
C GLY A 678 -7.42 12.31 24.37
N ILE A 679 -8.21 12.17 25.45
CA ILE A 679 -7.88 11.25 26.55
C ILE A 679 -8.72 9.97 26.38
N TYR A 680 -8.05 8.82 26.17
CA TYR A 680 -8.70 7.50 26.08
C TYR A 680 -9.45 7.12 27.36
N THR A 681 -10.37 6.16 27.26
CA THR A 681 -11.11 5.62 28.40
C THR A 681 -10.14 4.88 29.35
N PRO A 682 -10.11 5.21 30.65
CA PRO A 682 -9.21 4.56 31.60
C PRO A 682 -9.73 3.17 31.98
N LEU A 683 -9.06 2.09 31.56
CA LEU A 683 -9.42 0.74 32.01
C LEU A 683 -8.36 0.13 32.92
N ARG A 684 -8.84 -0.59 33.94
CA ARG A 684 -8.01 -1.51 34.72
C ARG A 684 -7.67 -2.73 33.89
N ALA A 685 -6.63 -3.46 34.31
CA ALA A 685 -6.30 -4.74 33.71
C ALA A 685 -5.93 -5.80 34.75
N ARG A 686 -6.30 -7.04 34.46
CA ARG A 686 -5.79 -8.24 35.15
C ARG A 686 -4.67 -8.86 34.32
N SER A 687 -3.76 -9.57 34.98
CA SER A 687 -2.54 -10.09 34.36
C SER A 687 -2.33 -11.59 34.59
N GLY A 688 -1.72 -12.28 33.62
CA GLY A 688 -1.35 -13.71 33.73
C GLY A 688 -0.12 -14.05 32.90
N LYS A 689 0.60 -15.14 33.23
CA LYS A 689 1.73 -15.62 32.41
C LYS A 689 1.24 -16.59 31.33
N TYR A 690 1.84 -16.56 30.15
CA TYR A 690 1.56 -17.52 29.08
C TYR A 690 2.78 -17.72 28.14
N PRO A 691 2.82 -18.82 27.36
CA PRO A 691 3.85 -19.05 26.34
C PRO A 691 3.54 -18.25 25.08
N GLY A 692 4.30 -17.19 24.80
CA GLY A 692 4.15 -16.38 23.59
C GLY A 692 4.93 -16.98 22.41
N ILE A 693 4.23 -17.64 21.49
CA ILE A 693 4.84 -18.22 20.28
C ILE A 693 5.01 -17.18 19.16
N PRO A 694 5.96 -17.37 18.22
CA PRO A 694 6.09 -16.52 17.04
C PRO A 694 4.81 -16.44 16.22
N VAL A 695 4.66 -15.34 15.48
CA VAL A 695 3.66 -15.22 14.42
C VAL A 695 4.13 -16.06 13.22
N MET A 696 3.24 -16.87 12.65
CA MET A 696 3.62 -17.86 11.63
C MET A 696 3.62 -17.33 10.18
N TYR A 697 3.24 -16.06 9.99
CA TYR A 697 2.98 -15.43 8.68
C TYR A 697 4.21 -15.37 7.75
N ASP A 698 5.40 -15.08 8.27
CA ASP A 698 6.65 -14.99 7.49
C ASP A 698 7.75 -15.88 8.11
N THR A 699 7.37 -17.10 8.47
CA THR A 699 8.33 -18.03 9.09
C THR A 699 9.39 -18.49 8.12
N ARG A 700 9.12 -18.57 6.81
CA ARG A 700 10.14 -18.93 5.81
C ARG A 700 11.33 -17.98 5.79
N SER A 701 11.08 -16.68 5.93
CA SER A 701 12.13 -15.66 5.93
C SER A 701 12.79 -15.54 7.30
N LEU A 702 12.00 -15.53 8.37
CA LEU A 702 12.49 -15.25 9.72
C LEU A 702 13.06 -16.49 10.44
N TYR A 703 12.46 -17.65 10.23
CA TYR A 703 12.73 -18.89 10.95
C TYR A 703 12.74 -20.09 10.00
N PRO A 704 13.79 -20.29 9.18
CA PRO A 704 13.83 -21.38 8.19
C PRO A 704 13.58 -22.78 8.78
N GLU A 705 13.88 -23.01 10.06
CA GLU A 705 13.59 -24.24 10.79
C GLU A 705 12.09 -24.47 11.07
N LEU A 706 11.29 -23.40 10.99
CA LEU A 706 9.84 -23.37 11.16
C LEU A 706 9.09 -23.07 9.85
N ALA A 707 9.80 -22.95 8.71
CA ALA A 707 9.25 -22.55 7.41
C ALA A 707 7.96 -23.27 7.00
N ASP A 708 7.85 -24.58 7.29
CA ASP A 708 6.67 -25.37 6.93
C ASP A 708 5.43 -24.99 7.77
N LEU A 709 5.59 -24.32 8.92
CA LEU A 709 4.47 -23.88 9.77
C LEU A 709 3.65 -22.75 9.14
N GLU A 710 4.22 -22.01 8.19
CA GLU A 710 3.52 -20.96 7.41
C GLU A 710 2.28 -21.52 6.71
N ASP A 711 2.36 -22.76 6.22
CA ASP A 711 1.26 -23.44 5.51
C ASP A 711 0.34 -24.24 6.44
N MET A 712 0.65 -24.33 7.74
CA MET A 712 -0.07 -25.15 8.74
C MET A 712 -0.98 -24.30 9.64
N TYR A 713 -1.91 -23.57 9.01
CA TYR A 713 -2.73 -22.57 9.69
C TYR A 713 -3.62 -23.16 10.80
N GLU A 714 -4.31 -24.27 10.53
CA GLU A 714 -5.23 -24.87 11.51
C GLU A 714 -4.49 -25.35 12.76
N GLU A 715 -3.36 -26.02 12.60
CA GLU A 715 -2.55 -26.55 13.70
C GLU A 715 -1.91 -25.44 14.53
N THR A 716 -1.43 -24.39 13.87
CA THR A 716 -0.77 -23.26 14.54
C THR A 716 -1.77 -22.38 15.30
N GLU A 717 -2.98 -22.16 14.76
CA GLU A 717 -4.07 -21.48 15.48
C GLU A 717 -4.63 -22.34 16.62
N GLN A 718 -4.73 -23.65 16.43
CA GLN A 718 -5.10 -24.57 17.52
C GLN A 718 -4.07 -24.48 18.66
N LEU A 719 -2.77 -24.52 18.35
CA LEU A 719 -1.70 -24.38 19.33
C LEU A 719 -1.81 -23.02 20.05
N LYS A 720 -1.89 -21.91 19.31
CA LYS A 720 -1.99 -20.55 19.87
C LYS A 720 -3.16 -20.41 20.84
N ASN A 721 -4.34 -20.92 20.47
CA ASN A 721 -5.52 -20.87 21.33
C ASN A 721 -5.37 -21.74 22.58
N ALA A 722 -4.73 -22.91 22.46
CA ALA A 722 -4.48 -23.80 23.59
C ALA A 722 -3.44 -23.27 24.59
N LEU A 723 -2.55 -22.37 24.15
CA LEU A 723 -1.51 -21.75 24.98
C LEU A 723 -1.99 -20.51 25.74
N LYS A 724 -3.22 -20.02 25.50
CA LYS A 724 -3.78 -18.87 26.24
C LYS A 724 -3.85 -19.17 27.74
N ALA A 725 -3.61 -18.16 28.57
CA ALA A 725 -3.75 -18.32 30.01
C ALA A 725 -5.24 -18.60 30.34
N PRO A 726 -5.57 -19.59 31.19
CA PRO A 726 -6.96 -20.01 31.43
C PRO A 726 -7.89 -18.93 32.00
N SER A 727 -7.36 -17.78 32.43
CA SER A 727 -8.09 -16.74 33.16
C SER A 727 -7.83 -15.31 32.65
N VAL A 728 -6.94 -15.15 31.66
CA VAL A 728 -6.54 -13.84 31.14
C VAL A 728 -6.30 -13.97 29.64
N ASP A 729 -7.12 -13.27 28.86
CA ASP A 729 -6.88 -13.14 27.43
C ASP A 729 -5.72 -12.17 27.17
N PRO A 730 -4.75 -12.52 26.30
CA PRO A 730 -3.59 -11.67 26.00
C PRO A 730 -3.94 -10.53 25.03
N VAL A 731 -4.86 -9.65 25.42
CA VAL A 731 -5.25 -8.46 24.63
C VAL A 731 -4.02 -7.57 24.44
N HIS A 732 -3.40 -7.17 25.55
CA HIS A 732 -2.08 -6.54 25.57
C HIS A 732 -1.07 -7.48 26.23
N SER A 733 0.22 -7.25 26.03
CA SER A 733 1.23 -8.18 26.52
C SER A 733 2.62 -7.58 26.65
N MET A 734 3.43 -8.15 27.53
CA MET A 734 4.86 -7.84 27.64
C MET A 734 5.69 -9.07 27.27
N ASN A 735 6.87 -8.83 26.68
CA ASN A 735 7.78 -9.87 26.20
C ASN A 735 7.06 -10.89 25.29
N SER A 736 6.20 -10.41 24.39
CA SER A 736 5.47 -11.23 23.42
C SER A 736 5.94 -10.94 22.00
N TYR A 737 5.43 -11.69 21.03
CA TYR A 737 5.53 -11.33 19.63
C TYR A 737 4.47 -10.28 19.27
N VAL A 738 4.74 -9.53 18.20
CA VAL A 738 3.87 -8.55 17.56
C VAL A 738 3.61 -9.07 16.15
N PHE A 739 2.40 -8.92 15.64
CA PHE A 739 2.11 -9.23 14.24
C PHE A 739 2.76 -8.17 13.35
N LYS A 740 3.44 -8.61 12.28
CA LYS A 740 4.17 -7.75 11.33
C LYS A 740 4.21 -8.39 9.96
N GLN A 741 4.00 -7.61 8.90
CA GLN A 741 4.00 -8.12 7.52
C GLN A 741 5.38 -8.14 6.84
N HIS A 742 6.33 -7.30 7.28
CA HIS A 742 7.61 -7.11 6.57
C HIS A 742 8.87 -7.27 7.42
N ASP A 743 8.88 -6.69 8.63
CA ASP A 743 10.06 -6.68 9.50
C ASP A 743 9.66 -7.00 10.95
N THR A 744 10.60 -7.38 11.80
CA THR A 744 10.29 -7.56 13.24
C THR A 744 10.47 -6.26 14.02
N PRO A 745 9.74 -6.03 15.14
CA PRO A 745 9.97 -4.86 15.99
C PRO A 745 11.44 -4.73 16.43
N GLU A 746 12.11 -5.86 16.66
CA GLU A 746 13.52 -5.89 16.99
C GLU A 746 14.42 -5.46 15.82
N MET A 747 14.06 -5.81 14.57
CA MET A 747 14.82 -5.37 13.38
C MET A 747 14.69 -3.87 13.15
N GLU A 748 13.51 -3.29 13.37
CA GLU A 748 13.31 -1.84 13.30
C GLU A 748 14.09 -1.10 14.36
N ALA A 749 14.07 -1.60 15.61
CA ALA A 749 14.92 -1.09 16.66
C ALA A 749 16.41 -1.16 16.26
N VAL A 750 16.86 -2.25 15.60
CA VAL A 750 18.23 -2.37 15.08
C VAL A 750 18.50 -1.38 13.95
N ASN A 751 17.55 -1.11 13.06
CA ASN A 751 17.72 -0.15 11.98
C ASN A 751 17.88 1.29 12.52
N GLN A 752 17.12 1.67 13.55
CA GLN A 752 17.18 3.01 14.13
C GLN A 752 18.25 3.18 15.21
N LYS A 753 18.45 2.16 16.03
CA LYS A 753 19.24 2.22 17.28
C LYS A 753 20.48 1.33 17.25
N ARG A 754 20.67 0.50 16.22
CA ARG A 754 21.81 -0.43 16.04
C ARG A 754 21.80 -1.60 17.02
N GLY A 755 22.84 -2.43 16.99
CA GLY A 755 22.93 -3.65 17.79
C GLY A 755 22.46 -4.90 17.05
N LYS A 756 22.14 -5.96 17.81
CA LYS A 756 21.67 -7.23 17.25
C LYS A 756 20.20 -7.46 17.59
N PRO A 757 19.39 -8.02 16.69
CA PRO A 757 17.96 -8.24 16.95
C PRO A 757 17.71 -9.04 18.24
N GLU A 758 18.52 -10.05 18.53
CA GLU A 758 18.38 -10.88 19.74
C GLU A 758 18.63 -10.13 21.05
N ASP A 759 19.27 -8.96 21.01
CA ASP A 759 19.56 -8.15 22.20
C ASP A 759 18.42 -7.16 22.51
N TRP A 760 17.43 -7.08 21.62
CA TRP A 760 16.20 -6.29 21.78
C TRP A 760 15.03 -7.18 22.20
N MET A 761 14.04 -6.58 22.87
CA MET A 761 12.80 -7.27 23.25
C MET A 761 11.60 -6.31 23.22
N VAL A 762 10.42 -6.84 22.89
CA VAL A 762 9.15 -6.11 22.96
C VAL A 762 8.78 -5.88 24.43
N LEU A 763 9.07 -4.68 24.94
CA LEU A 763 8.81 -4.25 26.31
C LEU A 763 7.31 -4.27 26.61
N LEU A 764 6.49 -3.74 25.70
CA LEU A 764 5.04 -3.73 25.80
C LEU A 764 4.44 -3.73 24.38
N ARG A 765 3.50 -4.64 24.14
CA ARG A 765 2.62 -4.71 22.96
C ARG A 765 1.21 -4.36 23.40
N ILE A 766 0.54 -3.55 22.60
CA ILE A 766 -0.80 -3.04 22.88
C ILE A 766 -1.60 -3.14 21.59
N ALA A 767 -2.46 -4.14 21.52
CA ALA A 767 -3.44 -4.23 20.45
C ALA A 767 -4.52 -3.16 20.58
N SER A 768 -5.18 -2.86 19.46
CA SER A 768 -6.45 -2.13 19.46
C SER A 768 -7.45 -2.80 20.41
N ASP A 769 -8.13 -1.99 21.22
CA ASP A 769 -9.07 -2.42 22.26
C ASP A 769 -10.20 -1.40 22.35
N ASN A 770 -11.34 -1.77 21.77
CA ASN A 770 -12.54 -0.92 21.71
C ASN A 770 -13.04 -0.47 23.09
N LYS A 771 -12.77 -1.24 24.17
CA LYS A 771 -13.20 -0.84 25.52
C LYS A 771 -12.44 0.40 26.02
N THR A 772 -11.15 0.49 25.70
CA THR A 772 -10.32 1.68 26.00
C THR A 772 -10.55 2.80 24.99
N GLY A 773 -11.03 2.46 23.80
CA GLY A 773 -11.04 3.33 22.63
C GLY A 773 -9.70 3.34 21.88
N PHE A 774 -8.77 2.43 22.22
CA PHE A 774 -7.56 2.24 21.43
C PHE A 774 -7.90 1.71 20.06
N GLN A 775 -7.58 2.51 19.06
CA GLN A 775 -7.60 2.12 17.68
C GLN A 775 -6.35 2.63 17.00
N PHE A 776 -5.41 1.71 16.82
CA PHE A 776 -4.18 1.98 16.11
C PHE A 776 -4.45 1.68 14.64
N TRP A 777 -4.91 2.70 13.91
CA TRP A 777 -5.27 2.63 12.49
C TRP A 777 -6.34 1.55 12.22
N ASP A 778 -6.07 0.56 11.36
CA ASP A 778 -7.00 -0.54 11.06
C ASP A 778 -6.78 -1.74 11.98
N ALA A 779 -7.23 -1.56 13.23
CA ALA A 779 -7.15 -2.56 14.30
C ALA A 779 -5.73 -3.09 14.60
N GLY A 780 -4.73 -2.24 14.38
CA GLY A 780 -3.32 -2.53 14.57
C GLY A 780 -2.86 -2.65 16.03
N GLU A 781 -1.54 -2.71 16.19
CA GLU A 781 -0.83 -2.84 17.45
C GLU A 781 0.27 -1.78 17.56
N ILE A 782 0.33 -1.07 18.68
CA ILE A 782 1.51 -0.30 19.05
C ILE A 782 2.41 -1.13 19.96
N TYR A 783 3.72 -1.01 19.77
CA TYR A 783 4.70 -1.72 20.56
C TYR A 783 5.89 -0.84 20.93
N PHE A 784 6.46 -1.17 22.08
CA PHE A 784 7.66 -0.55 22.63
C PHE A 784 8.75 -1.62 22.69
N VAL A 785 9.95 -1.31 22.21
CA VAL A 785 11.09 -2.24 22.14
C VAL A 785 12.25 -1.66 22.92
N ILE A 786 12.84 -2.45 23.81
CA ILE A 786 13.98 -2.05 24.64
C ILE A 786 15.14 -3.01 24.46
N HIS A 787 16.37 -2.48 24.50
CA HIS A 787 17.57 -3.29 24.54
C HIS A 787 17.72 -3.90 25.94
N LYS A 788 17.95 -5.22 26.03
CA LYS A 788 17.98 -5.99 27.30
C LYS A 788 19.00 -5.46 28.32
N SER A 789 20.14 -4.97 27.86
CA SER A 789 21.13 -4.27 28.72
C SER A 789 20.56 -3.00 29.38
N ASP A 790 19.77 -2.20 28.68
CA ASP A 790 19.22 -0.97 29.26
C ASP A 790 18.10 -1.30 30.25
N LEU A 791 17.33 -2.36 29.97
CA LEU A 791 16.39 -2.92 30.93
C LEU A 791 17.09 -3.34 32.23
N GLU A 792 18.25 -4.00 32.16
CA GLU A 792 19.04 -4.36 33.35
C GLU A 792 19.55 -3.13 34.12
N LYS A 793 19.90 -2.05 33.41
CA LYS A 793 20.24 -0.75 34.02
C LYS A 793 19.02 0.01 34.57
N LYS A 794 17.81 -0.43 34.24
CA LYS A 794 16.55 0.29 34.43
C LYS A 794 16.55 1.67 33.73
N ASP A 795 17.23 1.76 32.60
CA ASP A 795 17.26 2.95 31.76
C ASP A 795 16.26 2.78 30.60
N PHE A 796 15.23 3.61 30.60
CA PHE A 796 14.14 3.55 29.61
C PHE A 796 14.20 4.74 28.64
N SER A 797 15.31 5.49 28.59
CA SER A 797 15.41 6.71 27.79
C SER A 797 15.60 6.47 26.28
N ASN A 798 15.94 5.24 25.86
CA ASN A 798 16.18 4.88 24.46
C ASN A 798 15.30 3.73 23.96
N VAL A 799 14.05 3.70 24.42
CA VAL A 799 13.02 2.78 23.92
C VAL A 799 12.66 3.15 22.48
N HIS A 800 12.63 2.16 21.59
CA HIS A 800 12.05 2.29 20.26
C HIS A 800 10.55 2.03 20.35
N CYS A 801 9.76 2.69 19.50
CA CYS A 801 8.34 2.46 19.40
C CYS A 801 7.97 2.45 17.92
N GLY A 802 7.07 1.56 17.57
CA GLY A 802 6.46 1.50 16.27
C GLY A 802 5.03 1.05 16.40
N LEU A 803 4.32 1.15 15.29
CA LEU A 803 2.93 0.77 15.13
C LEU A 803 2.86 -0.14 13.91
N GLU A 804 2.14 -1.23 14.02
CA GLU A 804 1.75 -2.05 12.86
C GLU A 804 0.23 -1.96 12.73
N SER A 805 -0.25 -1.84 11.51
CA SER A 805 -1.65 -2.00 11.17
C SER A 805 -1.76 -2.94 9.97
N SER A 806 -2.94 -3.53 9.79
CA SER A 806 -3.29 -4.34 8.62
C SER A 806 -3.02 -3.59 7.32
#